data_AF-A0ABD3SUU2-F1
#
_entry.id   AF-A0ABD3SUU2-F1
#
_cell.length_a   1.000
_cell.length_b   1.000
_cell.length_c   1.000
_cell.angle_alpha   90.00
_cell.angle_beta   90.00
_cell.angle_gamma   90.00
#
_symmetry.space_group_name_H-M   'P 1'
#
loop_
_entity.id
_entity.type
_entity.pdbx_description
1 polymer ?
#
loop_
_entity_poly.entity_id
_entity_poly.type
_entity_poly.pdbx_seq_one_letter_code
_entity_poly.pdbx_strand_id
1 'polypeptide(L)'
;MEQEEYTKEEIDWSYIEFIDNQDILDLIEKKPGGIIALLDEACMFPRSTHETFAEKLYQTFSNHKRFTKPKLSRTDFTICHYAGDVTYQTELFLDKNKDYVVAEHQALLSASNCSFVSGLFPPLPEESSKTSKFSSIGSRFKQQLQALLETLSATEPHYIRCVKPNNLLKPAIFENSNVLQQLRCGGVMEAIRISCAGYPTRKTFDEFISRFKILEPNILNGSFDEATACRRLLNKVDLEGFQIGKTKVFLRAGQMAELDSHRNQFLGRSACIIQRKVRSYFTRKDFISLRMSAVQIQALCRGEVARYIYEKRRRMAAASNIQKDVRMFLARKTYVLLCSSAVFVQSGIRGMAARDELQFRKQTKAAIVIQSHCKGYLACSRFLWLKAATIATQCAWRAAKARKELRKLKLAAKETGALQEARIKLEKQVEELTWQLQLEKRMRADFEEAKNQETAKLQSAFDEMKMQFQETKELLMKEREAPNKLPEKVPFAQEVPVIDHELVDKLTAENEKLKFLVSSLEQRVDETEKKYEETNKLSEERLKQALEAESKIIQLKTAMQRLEEKLSDIETEDQILRQQALKKSPSRVVSGHFFRRTPTLQNGHHEPPSPYKNFGSESLRRSNIERQRENVDTLIKCITGNLGFSEGKPVAAFTIYKCLVHWKSFEAERTNVFDRLIQIIGSAIEDEANKDNMAYWLSNTSTLLFLLQQTLKATGTAGKPPQPTSFFGRMAQGFRSSPSSANLQVGGLDVRQIEAKYPALLFKQQLSAYVEKIYGIIRDNAKKELSSLISLCIEEARTPRETSSGSSSINDSSPTSPHWHNIIKNLNGLLYSLKDHFVPPVLVQRICTQIFTFINVQLFNSLLLHKECCTFSSAEYVKAGLDELELWCGHAQPEYAGTSWDELKHVRQAVGFLVIHQKSRITYEDLTTDLCPILSIQQLHRICTLYGDDNYNTPTVSVSPEVISSMKELMPEDSSDADSDSFLLDDNSCIPFSVDDISSSLHESDFTGVKPAAELVENADFDFLQG
;
A
#
# COMPACT_ATOMS: atom_id res chain seq x y z
N MET A 1 57.57 16.95 37.37
CA MET A 1 56.39 17.01 36.48
C MET A 1 55.08 17.42 37.18
N GLU A 2 54.39 16.57 37.95
CA GLU A 2 53.11 16.96 38.61
C GLU A 2 53.27 18.16 39.56
N GLN A 3 54.31 18.13 40.40
CA GLN A 3 54.61 19.23 41.33
C GLN A 3 55.01 20.52 40.59
N GLU A 4 55.71 20.41 39.46
CA GLU A 4 56.10 21.58 38.64
C GLU A 4 54.87 22.26 38.03
N GLU A 5 53.88 21.49 37.57
CA GLU A 5 52.63 22.05 37.05
C GLU A 5 51.81 22.73 38.15
N TYR A 6 51.71 22.14 39.35
CA TYR A 6 51.03 22.81 40.46
C TYR A 6 51.77 24.05 40.95
N THR A 7 53.11 24.04 40.94
CA THR A 7 53.93 25.22 41.24
C THR A 7 53.67 26.33 40.23
N LYS A 8 53.63 25.98 38.94
CA LYS A 8 53.36 26.91 37.84
C LYS A 8 51.97 27.56 37.95
N GLU A 9 50.98 26.80 38.40
CA GLU A 9 49.59 27.23 38.52
C GLU A 9 49.24 27.79 39.92
N GLU A 10 50.21 27.91 40.83
CA GLU A 10 50.02 28.38 42.22
C GLU A 10 48.94 27.61 42.99
N ILE A 11 48.89 26.30 42.79
CA ILE A 11 47.97 25.42 43.50
C ILE A 11 48.66 24.88 44.74
N ASP A 12 47.93 24.67 45.82
CA ASP A 12 48.46 23.97 46.99
C ASP A 12 48.48 22.45 46.73
N TRP A 13 49.66 21.82 46.80
CA TRP A 13 49.85 20.38 46.65
C TRP A 13 50.43 19.70 47.90
N SER A 14 50.54 20.40 49.02
CA SER A 14 51.21 19.88 50.23
C SER A 14 50.53 18.65 50.84
N TYR A 15 49.27 18.38 50.46
CA TYR A 15 48.49 17.24 50.93
C TYR A 15 48.75 15.94 50.15
N ILE A 16 49.49 15.97 49.03
CA ILE A 16 49.78 14.77 48.22
C ILE A 16 50.97 14.03 48.82
N GLU A 17 50.69 12.95 49.55
CA GLU A 17 51.70 12.10 50.19
C GLU A 17 52.42 11.22 49.15
N PHE A 18 53.74 11.38 49.03
CA PHE A 18 54.59 10.47 48.25
C PHE A 18 54.98 9.28 49.13
N ILE A 19 54.59 8.08 48.71
CA ILE A 19 54.97 6.85 49.41
C ILE A 19 56.30 6.37 48.82
N ASP A 20 57.38 6.63 49.55
CA ASP A 20 58.72 6.11 49.24
C ASP A 20 58.80 4.60 49.51
N ASN A 21 59.46 3.86 48.61
CA ASN A 21 59.69 2.41 48.71
C ASN A 21 61.09 2.05 49.22
N GLN A 22 61.83 3.03 49.76
CA GLN A 22 63.15 2.83 50.37
C GLN A 22 63.15 1.79 51.51
N ASP A 23 62.04 1.66 52.25
CA ASP A 23 61.88 0.66 53.32
C ASP A 23 62.06 -0.79 52.84
N ILE A 24 61.55 -1.11 51.65
CA ILE A 24 61.68 -2.44 51.03
C ILE A 24 63.07 -2.63 50.45
N LEU A 25 63.66 -1.58 49.86
CA LEU A 25 65.02 -1.65 49.31
C LEU A 25 66.04 -1.94 50.43
N ASP A 26 65.91 -1.24 51.55
CA ASP A 26 66.72 -1.46 52.74
C ASP A 26 66.57 -2.90 53.29
N LEU A 27 65.36 -3.44 53.33
CA LEU A 27 65.10 -4.82 53.76
C LEU A 27 65.91 -5.83 52.93
N ILE A 28 66.01 -5.63 51.61
CA ILE A 28 66.68 -6.56 50.70
C ILE A 28 68.20 -6.35 50.72
N GLU A 29 68.66 -5.09 50.65
CA GLU A 29 70.00 -4.74 50.21
C GLU A 29 70.95 -4.21 51.31
N LYS A 30 70.41 -3.74 52.44
CA LYS A 30 71.20 -3.05 53.48
C LYS A 30 72.33 -3.93 54.02
N LYS A 31 73.54 -3.37 54.13
CA LYS A 31 74.70 -4.04 54.77
C LYS A 31 75.11 -3.27 56.04
N PRO A 32 75.22 -3.92 57.22
CA PRO A 32 74.81 -5.30 57.53
C PRO A 32 73.29 -5.43 57.76
N GLY A 33 72.76 -6.65 57.65
CA GLY A 33 71.43 -7.00 58.15
C GLY A 33 70.28 -7.06 57.13
N GLY A 34 70.51 -6.79 55.84
CA GLY A 34 69.54 -7.06 54.77
C GLY A 34 69.52 -8.53 54.35
N ILE A 35 68.47 -8.95 53.63
CA ILE A 35 68.26 -10.35 53.23
C ILE A 35 69.45 -10.91 52.44
N ILE A 36 70.00 -10.16 51.47
CA ILE A 36 71.16 -10.61 50.68
C ILE A 36 72.41 -10.76 51.56
N ALA A 37 72.61 -9.84 52.50
CA ALA A 37 73.75 -9.90 53.42
C ALA A 37 73.67 -11.13 54.35
N LEU A 38 72.47 -11.42 54.88
CA LEU A 38 72.23 -12.60 55.71
C LEU A 38 72.36 -13.91 54.92
N LEU A 39 72.00 -13.89 53.63
CA LEU A 39 72.18 -15.03 52.73
C LEU A 39 73.67 -15.27 52.45
N ASP A 40 74.44 -14.23 52.17
CA ASP A 40 75.89 -14.31 51.97
C ASP A 40 76.59 -14.84 53.23
N GLU A 41 76.19 -14.37 54.41
CA GLU A 41 76.67 -14.92 55.69
C GLU A 41 76.36 -16.41 55.82
N ALA A 42 75.12 -16.83 55.56
CA ALA A 42 74.71 -18.23 55.67
C ALA A 42 75.44 -19.13 54.65
N CYS A 43 75.76 -18.64 53.45
CA CYS A 43 76.54 -19.40 52.46
C CYS A 43 78.01 -19.64 52.89
N MET A 44 78.58 -18.78 53.74
CA MET A 44 79.95 -18.94 54.25
C MET A 44 80.06 -19.97 55.38
N PHE A 45 78.94 -20.36 56.02
CA PHE A 45 78.93 -21.33 57.11
C PHE A 45 78.67 -22.76 56.60
N PRO A 46 79.59 -23.72 56.80
CA PRO A 46 79.48 -25.08 56.22
C PRO A 46 78.27 -25.90 56.70
N ARG A 47 77.67 -25.54 57.85
CA ARG A 47 76.53 -26.24 58.46
C ARG A 47 75.19 -25.53 58.26
N SER A 48 75.17 -24.39 57.56
CA SER A 48 73.94 -23.66 57.33
C SER A 48 73.07 -24.34 56.28
N THR A 49 71.82 -24.61 56.64
CA THR A 49 70.78 -25.13 55.74
C THR A 49 69.75 -24.04 55.45
N HIS A 50 68.88 -24.27 54.46
CA HIS A 50 67.84 -23.32 54.10
C HIS A 50 66.84 -23.06 55.23
N GLU A 51 66.58 -24.06 56.09
CA GLU A 51 65.76 -23.90 57.29
C GLU A 51 66.43 -22.98 58.31
N THR A 52 67.72 -23.16 58.57
CA THR A 52 68.46 -22.28 59.50
C THR A 52 68.53 -20.85 58.98
N PHE A 53 68.59 -20.67 57.65
CA PHE A 53 68.52 -19.35 57.02
C PHE A 53 67.12 -18.72 57.19
N ALA A 54 66.05 -19.47 56.95
CA ALA A 54 64.68 -19.01 57.15
C ALA A 54 64.42 -18.60 58.61
N GLU A 55 64.89 -19.38 59.58
CA GLU A 55 64.81 -19.04 61.00
C GLU A 55 65.56 -17.75 61.34
N LYS A 56 66.76 -17.55 60.78
CA LYS A 56 67.53 -16.32 60.93
C LYS A 56 66.78 -15.10 60.36
N LEU A 57 66.09 -15.26 59.23
CA LEU A 57 65.24 -14.20 58.66
C LEU A 57 64.06 -13.87 59.59
N TYR A 58 63.35 -14.88 60.12
CA TYR A 58 62.23 -14.64 61.04
C TYR A 58 62.66 -13.95 62.33
N GLN A 59 63.82 -14.33 62.87
CA GLN A 59 64.37 -13.69 64.07
C GLN A 59 64.73 -12.23 63.80
N THR A 60 65.37 -11.95 62.66
CA THR A 60 65.86 -10.61 62.31
C THR A 60 64.73 -9.65 61.93
N PHE A 61 63.71 -10.13 61.21
CA PHE A 61 62.67 -9.28 60.60
C PHE A 61 61.26 -9.46 61.17
N SER A 62 61.11 -10.11 62.33
CA SER A 62 59.81 -10.36 62.99
C SER A 62 58.90 -9.13 63.12
N ASN A 63 59.49 -7.95 63.33
CA ASN A 63 58.77 -6.69 63.53
C ASN A 63 58.71 -5.80 62.28
N HIS A 64 59.21 -6.25 61.13
CA HIS A 64 59.28 -5.42 59.92
C HIS A 64 57.95 -5.43 59.16
N LYS A 65 57.38 -4.25 58.87
CA LYS A 65 56.05 -4.11 58.24
C LYS A 65 55.92 -4.82 56.87
N ARG A 66 57.03 -4.99 56.16
CA ARG A 66 57.09 -5.56 54.80
C ARG A 66 57.51 -7.03 54.75
N PHE A 67 57.72 -7.67 55.90
CA PHE A 67 58.17 -9.05 55.98
C PHE A 67 57.17 -9.88 56.81
N THR A 68 56.70 -10.99 56.24
CA THR A 68 55.69 -11.85 56.89
C THR A 68 56.12 -13.32 56.83
N LYS A 69 55.90 -14.05 57.92
CA LYS A 69 56.03 -15.52 57.96
C LYS A 69 54.69 -16.17 57.57
N PRO A 70 54.65 -17.00 56.50
CA PRO A 70 53.47 -17.79 56.14
C PRO A 70 53.04 -18.72 57.27
N LYS A 71 51.73 -18.88 57.48
CA LYS A 71 51.19 -19.68 58.60
C LYS A 71 51.45 -21.18 58.48
N LEU A 72 51.49 -21.70 57.25
CA LEU A 72 51.55 -23.14 56.96
C LEU A 72 52.97 -23.64 56.65
N SER A 73 53.84 -22.76 56.13
CA SER A 73 55.20 -23.12 55.76
C SER A 73 56.18 -22.79 56.88
N ARG A 74 57.10 -23.72 57.15
CA ARG A 74 58.16 -23.53 58.14
C ARG A 74 59.37 -22.80 57.57
N THR A 75 59.56 -22.85 56.25
CA THR A 75 60.79 -22.44 55.56
C THR A 75 60.60 -21.23 54.65
N ASP A 76 59.38 -20.92 54.22
CA ASP A 76 59.13 -19.85 53.25
C ASP A 76 58.93 -18.49 53.93
N PHE A 77 59.25 -17.41 53.23
CA PHE A 77 58.99 -16.05 53.73
C PHE A 77 58.28 -15.21 52.67
N THR A 78 57.48 -14.23 53.11
CA THR A 78 56.75 -13.33 52.22
C THR A 78 57.30 -11.91 52.36
N ILE A 79 57.60 -11.28 51.22
CA ILE A 79 57.92 -9.85 51.14
C ILE A 79 56.73 -9.13 50.50
N CYS A 80 56.26 -8.08 51.17
CA CYS A 80 55.25 -7.17 50.64
C CYS A 80 55.93 -6.16 49.69
N HIS A 81 56.06 -6.50 48.41
CA HIS A 81 56.65 -5.61 47.41
C HIS A 81 55.70 -4.46 47.03
N TYR A 82 56.21 -3.49 46.28
CA TYR A 82 55.43 -2.38 45.73
C TYR A 82 54.19 -2.84 44.95
N ALA A 83 54.29 -3.94 44.19
CA ALA A 83 53.19 -4.49 43.41
C ALA A 83 52.25 -5.44 44.18
N GLY A 84 52.65 -5.91 45.37
CA GLY A 84 51.93 -6.90 46.15
C GLY A 84 52.84 -7.93 46.85
N ASP A 85 52.22 -8.88 47.53
CA ASP A 85 52.91 -9.87 48.35
C ASP A 85 53.49 -11.01 47.50
N VAL A 86 54.77 -11.33 47.72
CA VAL A 86 55.46 -12.42 47.05
C VAL A 86 56.06 -13.35 48.10
N THR A 87 55.68 -14.63 48.02
CA THR A 87 56.20 -15.69 48.90
C THR A 87 57.37 -16.41 48.22
N TYR A 88 58.52 -16.42 48.89
CA TYR A 88 59.76 -17.02 48.42
C TYR A 88 60.03 -18.33 49.15
N GLN A 89 60.40 -19.35 48.39
CA GLN A 89 60.77 -20.68 48.89
C GLN A 89 62.28 -20.73 49.11
N THR A 90 62.73 -21.05 50.33
CA THR A 90 64.15 -20.97 50.71
C THR A 90 65.00 -22.17 50.28
N GLU A 91 64.39 -23.29 49.89
CA GLU A 91 65.03 -24.60 49.64
C GLU A 91 66.34 -24.53 48.83
N LEU A 92 66.37 -23.76 47.75
CA LEU A 92 67.52 -23.65 46.85
C LEU A 92 68.28 -22.32 46.94
N PHE A 93 67.99 -21.46 47.93
CA PHE A 93 68.59 -20.12 48.01
C PHE A 93 70.10 -20.18 48.23
N LEU A 94 70.56 -21.02 49.16
CA LEU A 94 71.99 -21.12 49.51
C LEU A 94 72.82 -21.65 48.34
N ASP A 95 72.33 -22.67 47.65
CA ASP A 95 73.07 -23.31 46.57
C ASP A 95 73.07 -22.45 45.30
N LYS A 96 71.96 -21.77 44.99
CA LYS A 96 71.90 -20.81 43.89
C LYS A 96 72.75 -19.56 44.13
N ASN A 97 73.00 -19.16 45.38
CA ASN A 97 73.76 -17.95 45.67
C ASN A 97 75.29 -18.16 45.71
N LYS A 98 75.75 -19.40 45.93
CA LYS A 98 77.18 -19.75 45.94
C LYS A 98 77.75 -19.63 44.52
N ASP A 99 78.61 -18.63 44.31
CA ASP A 99 79.30 -18.39 43.03
C ASP A 99 80.82 -18.44 43.23
N TYR A 100 81.30 -19.55 43.82
CA TYR A 100 82.72 -19.75 44.02
C TYR A 100 83.36 -20.39 42.79
N VAL A 101 84.25 -19.64 42.15
CA VAL A 101 85.16 -20.16 41.13
C VAL A 101 86.45 -20.57 41.82
N VAL A 102 86.84 -21.83 41.62
CA VAL A 102 88.10 -22.38 42.11
C VAL A 102 89.25 -21.67 41.41
N ALA A 103 90.10 -20.95 42.16
CA ALA A 103 91.18 -20.14 41.62
C ALA A 103 92.17 -20.96 40.77
N GLU A 104 92.40 -22.22 41.15
CA GLU A 104 93.24 -23.18 40.44
C GLU A 104 92.67 -23.52 39.05
N HIS A 105 91.33 -23.64 38.93
CA HIS A 105 90.69 -23.86 37.63
C HIS A 105 90.81 -22.64 36.73
N GLN A 106 90.64 -21.43 37.29
CA GLN A 106 90.84 -20.20 36.53
C GLN A 106 92.29 -20.05 36.06
N ALA A 107 93.26 -20.37 36.91
CA ALA A 107 94.68 -20.36 36.56
C ALA A 107 94.99 -21.36 35.43
N LEU A 108 94.46 -22.59 35.50
CA LEU A 108 94.60 -23.59 34.45
C LEU A 108 94.02 -23.11 33.11
N LEU A 109 92.82 -22.52 33.12
CA LEU A 109 92.16 -22.02 31.91
C LEU A 109 92.88 -20.81 31.32
N SER A 110 93.43 -19.93 32.17
CA SER A 110 94.26 -18.80 31.73
C SER A 110 95.57 -19.24 31.08
N ALA A 111 96.14 -20.38 31.52
CA ALA A 111 97.35 -20.98 30.98
C ALA A 111 97.11 -21.84 29.72
N SER A 112 95.87 -21.85 29.19
CA SER A 112 95.54 -22.61 27.99
C SER A 112 96.29 -22.08 26.76
N ASN A 113 96.81 -23.00 25.94
CA ASN A 113 97.44 -22.68 24.66
C ASN A 113 96.42 -22.18 23.60
N CYS A 114 95.11 -22.28 23.87
CA CYS A 114 94.07 -21.73 23.01
C CYS A 114 93.84 -20.25 23.33
N SER A 115 94.05 -19.36 22.37
CA SER A 115 93.88 -17.91 22.52
C SER A 115 92.45 -17.50 22.90
N PHE A 116 91.46 -18.24 22.39
CA PHE A 116 90.06 -18.02 22.76
C PHE A 116 89.80 -18.33 24.24
N VAL A 117 90.32 -19.46 24.74
CA VAL A 117 90.10 -19.89 26.14
C VAL A 117 90.85 -18.98 27.12
N SER A 118 92.13 -18.69 26.86
CA SER A 118 92.91 -17.77 27.70
C SER A 118 92.33 -16.35 27.68
N GLY A 119 91.74 -15.90 26.56
CA GLY A 119 91.07 -14.61 26.45
C GLY A 119 89.79 -14.46 27.29
N LEU A 120 89.09 -15.56 27.59
CA LEU A 120 87.90 -15.55 28.46
C LEU A 120 88.24 -15.44 29.95
N PHE A 121 89.46 -15.81 30.35
CA PHE A 121 89.90 -15.85 31.75
C PHE A 121 91.17 -15.01 31.95
N PRO A 122 91.06 -13.67 31.97
CA PRO A 122 92.22 -12.80 32.13
C PRO A 122 92.90 -13.02 33.49
N PRO A 123 94.24 -12.87 33.56
CA PRO A 123 94.98 -13.01 34.81
C PRO A 123 94.52 -11.95 35.83
N LEU A 124 94.28 -12.39 37.06
CA LEU A 124 93.84 -11.52 38.16
C LEU A 124 94.94 -10.51 38.53
N PRO A 125 94.61 -9.25 38.85
CA PRO A 125 95.58 -8.27 39.34
C PRO A 125 96.28 -8.76 40.63
N GLU A 126 97.60 -8.56 40.73
CA GLU A 126 98.45 -9.10 41.81
C GLU A 126 98.05 -8.68 43.25
N GLU A 127 97.21 -7.65 43.42
CA GLU A 127 96.77 -7.15 44.73
C GLU A 127 95.66 -7.98 45.42
N SER A 128 95.01 -8.92 44.74
CA SER A 128 93.93 -9.75 45.34
C SER A 128 94.40 -11.05 46.02
N SER A 129 95.70 -11.26 46.16
CA SER A 129 96.31 -12.54 46.55
C SER A 129 96.22 -12.93 48.04
N LYS A 130 95.54 -12.17 48.90
CA LYS A 130 95.51 -12.45 50.36
C LYS A 130 94.13 -12.63 51.02
N THR A 131 93.02 -12.48 50.31
CA THR A 131 91.71 -12.88 50.85
C THR A 131 90.83 -13.40 49.72
N SER A 132 90.55 -14.70 49.70
CA SER A 132 89.45 -15.27 48.92
C SER A 132 88.15 -14.68 49.47
N LYS A 133 87.74 -13.51 48.97
CA LYS A 133 86.47 -12.88 49.33
C LYS A 133 85.37 -13.76 48.75
N PHE A 134 84.48 -14.24 49.60
CA PHE A 134 83.29 -14.98 49.18
C PHE A 134 82.54 -14.18 48.10
N SER A 135 82.48 -14.75 46.89
CA SER A 135 81.73 -14.19 45.76
C SER A 135 80.35 -14.82 45.74
N SER A 136 79.32 -13.98 45.68
CA SER A 136 77.92 -14.43 45.60
C SER A 136 77.20 -13.80 44.43
N ILE A 137 76.24 -14.54 43.89
CA ILE A 137 75.39 -14.04 42.81
C ILE A 137 74.63 -12.80 43.27
N GLY A 138 74.11 -12.79 44.51
CA GLY A 138 73.38 -11.66 45.07
C GLY A 138 74.21 -10.38 45.16
N SER A 139 75.47 -10.46 45.63
CA SER A 139 76.36 -9.29 45.69
C SER A 139 76.77 -8.79 44.30
N ARG A 140 76.97 -9.69 43.32
CA ARG A 140 77.28 -9.31 41.92
C ARG A 140 76.08 -8.67 41.23
N PHE A 141 74.88 -9.23 41.41
CA PHE A 141 73.62 -8.67 40.89
C PHE A 141 73.38 -7.25 41.42
N LYS A 142 73.61 -7.03 42.72
CA LYS A 142 73.54 -5.70 43.35
C LYS A 142 74.50 -4.70 42.67
N GLN A 143 75.76 -5.08 42.47
CA GLN A 143 76.74 -4.20 41.81
C GLN A 143 76.34 -3.84 40.38
N GLN A 144 75.84 -4.81 39.61
CA GLN A 144 75.34 -4.57 38.25
C GLN A 144 74.12 -3.64 38.24
N LEU A 145 73.19 -3.82 39.19
CA LEU A 145 72.01 -2.97 39.31
C LEU A 145 72.38 -1.52 39.68
N GLN A 146 73.34 -1.33 40.58
CA GLN A 146 73.84 -0.01 40.96
C GLN A 146 74.48 0.72 39.77
N ALA A 147 75.34 0.03 39.00
CA ALA A 147 75.95 0.59 37.79
C ALA A 147 74.90 0.98 36.73
N LEU A 148 73.84 0.17 36.59
CA LEU A 148 72.71 0.49 35.71
C LEU A 148 71.95 1.74 36.19
N LEU A 149 71.69 1.86 37.50
CA LEU A 149 70.98 3.00 38.07
C LEU A 149 71.78 4.31 37.94
N GLU A 150 73.10 4.26 38.09
CA GLU A 150 74.00 5.39 37.83
C GLU A 150 73.93 5.83 36.37
N THR A 151 73.90 4.88 35.43
CA THR A 151 73.74 5.17 33.99
C THR A 151 72.38 5.81 33.69
N LEU A 152 71.30 5.31 34.30
CA LEU A 152 69.94 5.84 34.09
C LEU A 152 69.73 7.21 34.73
N SER A 153 70.27 7.43 35.94
CA SER A 153 70.12 8.70 36.66
C SER A 153 70.87 9.87 36.01
N ALA A 154 71.87 9.58 35.16
CA ALA A 154 72.53 10.57 34.31
C ALA A 154 71.69 11.00 33.09
N THR A 155 70.52 10.38 32.86
CA THR A 155 69.64 10.62 31.70
C THR A 155 68.23 11.03 32.12
N GLU A 156 67.42 11.53 31.17
CA GLU A 156 65.99 11.74 31.38
C GLU A 156 65.21 10.47 30.99
N PRO A 157 64.57 9.76 31.95
CA PRO A 157 63.92 8.49 31.67
C PRO A 157 62.54 8.68 31.01
N HIS A 158 62.32 7.97 29.90
CA HIS A 158 60.99 7.81 29.28
C HIS A 158 60.45 6.40 29.51
N TYR A 159 59.20 6.28 29.97
CA TYR A 159 58.62 4.99 30.35
C TYR A 159 57.62 4.48 29.30
N ILE A 160 57.86 3.27 28.78
CA ILE A 160 56.91 2.49 27.98
C ILE A 160 56.56 1.21 28.75
N ARG A 161 55.28 0.94 28.95
CA ARG A 161 54.78 -0.28 29.63
C ARG A 161 54.08 -1.17 28.62
N CYS A 162 54.67 -2.32 28.33
CA CYS A 162 54.07 -3.34 27.47
C CYS A 162 53.11 -4.21 28.27
N VAL A 163 51.93 -4.50 27.71
CA VAL A 163 50.90 -5.35 28.34
C VAL A 163 50.48 -6.42 27.34
N LYS A 164 50.52 -7.68 27.75
CA LYS A 164 50.04 -8.83 26.97
C LYS A 164 48.51 -8.93 27.13
N PRO A 165 47.71 -8.72 26.06
CA PRO A 165 46.25 -8.64 26.18
C PRO A 165 45.59 -10.00 26.41
N ASN A 166 46.19 -11.08 25.91
CA ASN A 166 45.70 -12.45 26.09
C ASN A 166 46.86 -13.44 26.00
N ASN A 167 46.72 -14.61 26.63
CA ASN A 167 47.78 -15.62 26.65
C ASN A 167 47.91 -16.40 25.33
N LEU A 168 46.83 -16.46 24.55
CA LEU A 168 46.74 -17.14 23.26
C LEU A 168 47.42 -16.40 22.10
N LEU A 169 47.87 -15.16 22.31
CA LEU A 169 48.45 -14.27 21.30
C LEU A 169 47.54 -14.00 20.09
N LYS A 170 46.21 -14.10 20.26
CA LYS A 170 45.23 -13.86 19.19
C LYS A 170 44.76 -12.40 19.16
N PRO A 171 44.45 -11.84 17.97
CA PRO A 171 43.91 -10.49 17.86
C PRO A 171 42.51 -10.38 18.49
N ALA A 172 42.13 -9.18 18.94
CA ALA A 172 40.82 -8.83 19.50
C ALA A 172 40.36 -9.58 20.78
N ILE A 173 41.22 -10.43 21.38
CA ILE A 173 40.93 -11.07 22.67
C ILE A 173 41.59 -10.28 23.81
N PHE A 174 40.82 -9.96 24.86
CA PHE A 174 41.28 -9.23 26.03
C PHE A 174 40.93 -9.97 27.33
N GLU A 175 41.93 -10.49 28.01
CA GLU A 175 41.80 -11.24 29.27
C GLU A 175 41.94 -10.29 30.47
N ASN A 176 40.80 -9.81 30.98
CA ASN A 176 40.73 -8.81 32.04
C ASN A 176 41.59 -9.14 33.27
N SER A 177 41.58 -10.40 33.74
CA SER A 177 42.32 -10.84 34.92
C SER A 177 43.84 -10.74 34.70
N ASN A 178 44.32 -11.24 33.57
CA ASN A 178 45.75 -11.24 33.23
C ASN A 178 46.25 -9.82 32.95
N VAL A 179 45.47 -8.99 32.26
CA VAL A 179 45.83 -7.59 32.03
C VAL A 179 45.83 -6.81 33.34
N LEU A 180 44.83 -6.97 34.20
CA LEU A 180 44.78 -6.31 35.50
C LEU A 180 45.97 -6.70 36.38
N GLN A 181 46.33 -7.99 36.41
CA GLN A 181 47.50 -8.45 37.14
C GLN A 181 48.79 -7.81 36.60
N GLN A 182 48.96 -7.74 35.28
CA GLN A 182 50.10 -7.06 34.66
C GLN A 182 50.15 -5.57 34.99
N LEU A 183 49.01 -4.87 35.02
CA LEU A 183 48.96 -3.45 35.38
C LEU A 183 49.30 -3.21 36.86
N ARG A 184 48.92 -4.13 37.75
CA ARG A 184 49.34 -4.12 39.16
C ARG A 184 50.85 -4.36 39.28
N CYS A 185 51.36 -5.42 38.65
CA CYS A 185 52.79 -5.74 38.63
C CYS A 185 53.64 -4.65 37.97
N GLY A 186 53.12 -3.97 36.95
CA GLY A 186 53.78 -2.87 36.25
C GLY A 186 53.72 -1.53 36.98
N GLY A 187 53.08 -1.45 38.16
CA GLY A 187 52.99 -0.24 38.97
C GLY A 187 52.05 0.83 38.41
N VAL A 188 51.27 0.53 37.36
CA VAL A 188 50.42 1.50 36.67
C VAL A 188 49.24 1.93 37.56
N MET A 189 48.67 0.99 38.30
CA MET A 189 47.54 1.27 39.20
C MET A 189 47.91 2.26 40.31
N GLU A 190 49.13 2.19 40.81
CA GLU A 190 49.60 3.06 41.88
C GLU A 190 49.91 4.47 41.36
N ALA A 191 50.46 4.58 40.15
CA ALA A 191 50.60 5.87 39.47
C ALA A 191 49.24 6.54 39.23
N ILE A 192 48.22 5.78 38.83
CA ILE A 192 46.84 6.26 38.70
C ILE A 192 46.29 6.68 40.06
N ARG A 193 46.54 5.92 41.13
CA ARG A 193 46.07 6.24 42.49
C ARG A 193 46.62 7.60 42.95
N ILE A 194 47.91 7.85 42.75
CA ILE A 194 48.56 9.13 43.08
C ILE A 194 47.96 10.26 42.24
N SER A 195 47.76 10.05 40.93
CA SER A 195 47.13 11.05 40.05
C SER A 195 45.69 11.39 40.48
N CYS A 196 44.91 10.38 40.88
CA CYS A 196 43.54 10.56 41.38
C CYS A 196 43.48 11.24 42.76
N ALA A 197 44.49 11.03 43.61
CA ALA A 197 44.63 11.71 44.89
C ALA A 197 44.96 13.20 44.74
N GLY A 198 45.45 13.64 43.58
CA GLY A 198 45.63 15.05 43.20
C GLY A 198 44.39 15.61 42.49
N TYR A 199 44.64 16.31 41.39
CA TYR A 199 43.63 16.89 40.50
C TYR A 199 43.77 16.30 39.09
N PRO A 200 43.15 15.14 38.82
CA PRO A 200 43.31 14.42 37.55
C PRO A 200 42.62 15.15 36.38
N THR A 201 41.60 15.97 36.66
CA THR A 201 40.87 16.70 35.62
C THR A 201 41.26 18.17 35.63
N ARG A 202 41.80 18.65 34.50
CA ARG A 202 42.32 20.01 34.33
C ARG A 202 41.69 20.63 33.10
N LYS A 203 41.16 21.84 33.21
CA LYS A 203 40.51 22.55 32.10
C LYS A 203 40.90 24.02 32.11
N THR A 204 41.24 24.56 30.94
CA THR A 204 41.42 26.01 30.80
C THR A 204 40.11 26.72 31.11
N PHE A 205 40.19 27.99 31.52
CA PHE A 205 38.98 28.74 31.85
C PHE A 205 38.02 28.86 30.66
N ASP A 206 38.54 29.10 29.46
CA ASP A 206 37.75 29.14 28.23
C ASP A 206 36.95 27.85 27.97
N GLU A 207 37.62 26.69 28.05
CA GLU A 207 36.96 25.40 27.85
C GLU A 207 35.89 25.16 28.90
N PHE A 208 36.18 25.52 30.15
CA PHE A 208 35.28 25.33 31.28
C PHE A 208 34.03 26.20 31.18
N ILE A 209 34.22 27.51 30.94
CA ILE A 209 33.13 28.48 30.81
C ILE A 209 32.29 28.17 29.58
N SER A 210 32.92 27.89 28.42
CA SER A 210 32.19 27.58 27.18
C SER A 210 31.23 26.40 27.34
N ARG A 211 31.66 25.35 28.06
CA ARG A 211 30.86 24.15 28.31
C ARG A 211 29.75 24.37 29.33
N PHE A 212 30.04 25.08 30.42
CA PHE A 212 29.15 25.15 31.58
C PHE A 212 28.38 26.47 31.73
N LYS A 213 28.62 27.50 30.90
CA LYS A 213 27.93 28.81 30.97
C LYS A 213 26.40 28.74 31.04
N ILE A 214 25.80 27.67 30.54
CA ILE A 214 24.35 27.46 30.62
C ILE A 214 23.84 27.33 32.06
N LEU A 215 24.69 26.91 33.00
CA LEU A 215 24.37 26.78 34.41
C LEU A 215 24.20 28.14 35.11
N GLU A 216 24.93 29.16 34.67
CA GLU A 216 24.81 30.53 35.18
C GLU A 216 24.91 31.55 34.01
N PRO A 217 23.79 31.83 33.32
CA PRO A 217 23.77 32.70 32.15
C PRO A 217 24.20 34.15 32.44
N ASN A 218 24.09 34.60 33.69
CA ASN A 218 24.43 35.97 34.10
C ASN A 218 25.93 36.28 34.01
N ILE A 219 26.78 35.26 33.89
CA ILE A 219 28.23 35.42 33.70
C ILE A 219 28.53 36.13 32.37
N LEU A 220 27.67 35.98 31.34
CA LEU A 220 27.84 36.63 30.03
C LEU A 220 27.57 38.14 30.05
N ASN A 221 26.91 38.66 31.09
CA ASN A 221 26.46 40.06 31.14
C ASN A 221 27.45 41.00 31.85
N GLY A 222 28.54 40.50 32.42
CA GLY A 222 29.55 41.34 33.08
C GLY A 222 30.96 41.11 32.54
N SER A 223 31.77 42.17 32.56
CA SER A 223 33.22 42.10 32.34
C SER A 223 33.90 41.45 33.54
N PHE A 224 33.63 40.17 33.78
CA PHE A 224 34.31 39.41 34.82
C PHE A 224 35.60 38.81 34.26
N ASP A 225 36.64 38.84 35.09
CA ASP A 225 37.84 38.03 34.87
C ASP A 225 37.47 36.53 34.83
N GLU A 226 38.13 35.76 33.97
CA GLU A 226 37.79 34.36 33.65
C GLU A 226 37.85 33.47 34.90
N ALA A 227 38.83 33.69 35.78
CA ALA A 227 38.93 32.98 37.05
C ALA A 227 37.73 33.26 37.98
N THR A 228 37.23 34.49 37.97
CA THR A 228 36.05 34.89 38.76
C THR A 228 34.77 34.30 38.19
N ALA A 229 34.66 34.22 36.86
CA ALA A 229 33.56 33.56 36.16
C ALA A 229 33.50 32.06 36.50
N CYS A 230 34.63 31.35 36.44
CA CYS A 230 34.74 29.94 36.84
C CYS A 230 34.32 29.75 38.31
N ARG A 231 34.79 30.61 39.22
CA ARG A 231 34.44 30.53 40.66
C ARG A 231 32.94 30.71 40.89
N ARG A 232 32.30 31.67 40.23
CA ARG A 232 30.85 31.88 40.35
C ARG A 232 30.05 30.70 39.83
N LEU A 233 30.48 30.10 38.72
CA LEU A 233 29.84 28.92 38.15
C LEU A 233 29.90 27.74 39.12
N LEU A 234 31.08 27.49 39.69
CA LEU A 234 31.30 26.42 40.64
C LEU A 234 30.53 26.65 41.94
N ASN A 235 30.48 27.89 42.44
CA ASN A 235 29.66 28.26 43.59
C ASN A 235 28.16 28.14 43.31
N LYS A 236 27.71 28.30 42.06
CA LYS A 236 26.29 28.10 41.71
C LYS A 236 25.86 26.64 41.84
N VAL A 237 26.82 25.72 41.67
CA VAL A 237 26.63 24.28 41.75
C VAL A 237 26.98 23.75 43.14
N ASP A 238 27.42 24.61 44.07
CA ASP A 238 27.91 24.24 45.42
C ASP A 238 28.95 23.12 45.40
N LEU A 239 29.86 23.14 44.41
CA LEU A 239 30.92 22.13 44.30
C LEU A 239 32.05 22.42 45.31
N GLU A 240 32.46 21.45 46.12
CA GLU A 240 33.56 21.61 47.08
C GLU A 240 34.88 20.98 46.57
N GLY A 241 36.03 21.34 47.16
CA GLY A 241 37.30 20.62 46.94
C GLY A 241 38.00 20.84 45.59
N PHE A 242 37.50 21.77 44.75
CA PHE A 242 38.16 22.23 43.52
C PHE A 242 39.25 23.27 43.82
N GLN A 243 40.17 23.47 42.87
CA GLN A 243 41.15 24.56 42.91
C GLN A 243 41.12 25.34 41.59
N ILE A 244 41.37 26.65 41.67
CA ILE A 244 41.47 27.53 40.52
C ILE A 244 42.92 28.01 40.46
N GLY A 245 43.65 27.59 39.44
CA GLY A 245 45.01 28.03 39.19
C GLY A 245 45.05 29.38 38.48
N LYS A 246 46.17 29.68 37.81
CA LYS A 246 46.33 30.91 37.02
C LYS A 246 45.61 30.86 35.68
N THR A 247 45.62 29.69 35.03
CA THR A 247 45.07 29.53 33.67
C THR A 247 44.01 28.43 33.55
N LYS A 248 43.91 27.58 34.58
CA LYS A 248 43.09 26.37 34.55
C LYS A 248 42.31 26.16 35.85
N VAL A 249 41.17 25.48 35.73
CA VAL A 249 40.42 24.88 36.83
C VAL A 249 40.89 23.44 37.04
N PHE A 250 41.09 23.07 38.29
CA PHE A 250 41.56 21.78 38.74
C PHE A 250 40.46 21.10 39.57
N LEU A 251 40.03 19.94 39.09
CA LEU A 251 38.88 19.19 39.63
C LEU A 251 39.33 17.82 40.13
N ARG A 252 38.75 17.39 41.25
CA ARG A 252 38.93 16.04 41.81
C ARG A 252 38.27 15.00 40.90
N ALA A 253 38.65 13.74 41.09
CA ALA A 253 38.01 12.63 40.40
C ALA A 253 36.47 12.65 40.63
N GLY A 254 35.69 12.51 39.55
CA GLY A 254 34.22 12.49 39.60
C GLY A 254 33.52 13.85 39.48
N GLN A 255 34.17 14.96 39.84
CA GLN A 255 33.54 16.29 39.86
C GLN A 255 33.11 16.81 38.49
N MET A 256 33.84 16.45 37.43
CA MET A 256 33.42 16.78 36.06
C MET A 256 32.08 16.12 35.71
N ALA A 257 31.87 14.88 36.16
CA ALA A 257 30.62 14.16 35.92
C ALA A 257 29.45 14.77 36.71
N GLU A 258 29.71 15.28 37.91
CA GLU A 258 28.72 16.00 38.71
C GLU A 258 28.28 17.30 38.04
N LEU A 259 29.23 18.09 37.50
CA LEU A 259 28.93 19.30 36.72
C LEU A 259 28.14 18.99 35.45
N ASP A 260 28.49 17.92 34.73
CA ASP A 260 27.74 17.46 33.56
C ASP A 260 26.32 17.01 33.92
N SER A 261 26.14 16.36 35.10
CA SER A 261 24.82 15.97 35.62
C SER A 261 23.93 17.20 35.85
N HIS A 262 24.47 18.25 36.49
CA HIS A 262 23.75 19.52 36.70
C HIS A 262 23.37 20.18 35.38
N ARG A 263 24.30 20.20 34.42
CA ARG A 263 24.06 20.74 33.07
C ARG A 263 22.93 20.00 32.37
N ASN A 264 22.92 18.67 32.43
CA ASN A 264 21.87 17.84 31.85
C ASN A 264 20.52 18.05 32.53
N GLN A 265 20.50 18.22 33.86
CA GLN A 265 19.27 18.52 34.59
C GLN A 265 18.67 19.87 34.17
N PHE A 266 19.49 20.91 34.00
CA PHE A 266 19.03 22.22 33.54
C PHE A 266 18.46 22.17 32.11
N LEU A 267 19.14 21.46 31.20
CA LEU A 267 18.65 21.22 29.84
C LEU A 267 17.33 20.43 29.84
N GLY A 268 17.21 19.41 30.68
CA GLY A 268 15.99 18.62 30.85
C GLY A 268 14.81 19.48 31.31
N ARG A 269 15.00 20.32 32.34
CA ARG A 269 13.95 21.25 32.82
C ARG A 269 13.52 22.22 31.70
N SER A 270 14.48 22.74 30.94
CA SER A 270 14.20 23.63 29.81
C SER A 270 13.38 22.94 28.71
N ALA A 271 13.72 21.69 28.37
CA ALA A 271 12.96 20.88 27.42
C ALA A 271 11.53 20.64 27.92
N CYS A 272 11.33 20.33 29.20
CA CYS A 272 9.99 20.15 29.79
C CYS A 272 9.11 21.39 29.65
N ILE A 273 9.66 22.61 29.80
CA ILE A 273 8.91 23.86 29.62
C ILE A 273 8.44 24.01 28.18
N ILE A 274 9.32 23.74 27.20
CA ILE A 274 9.00 23.82 25.78
C ILE A 274 7.96 22.76 25.42
N GLN A 275 8.18 21.51 25.84
CA GLN A 275 7.26 20.39 25.63
C GLN A 275 5.88 20.68 26.21
N ARG A 276 5.80 21.26 27.41
CA ARG A 276 4.53 21.66 28.03
C ARG A 276 3.77 22.65 27.15
N LYS A 277 4.44 23.68 26.61
CA LYS A 277 3.80 24.67 25.74
C LYS A 277 3.33 24.07 24.42
N VAL A 278 4.16 23.21 23.80
CA VAL A 278 3.83 22.52 22.54
C VAL A 278 2.67 21.54 22.73
N ARG A 279 2.70 20.71 23.77
CA ARG A 279 1.60 19.79 24.10
C ARG A 279 0.28 20.55 24.32
N SER A 280 0.33 21.64 25.10
CA SER A 280 -0.84 22.49 25.32
C SER A 280 -1.38 23.10 24.02
N TYR A 281 -0.51 23.45 23.07
CA TYR A 281 -0.91 23.96 21.75
C TYR A 281 -1.63 22.89 20.93
N PHE A 282 -1.06 21.68 20.81
CA PHE A 282 -1.69 20.57 20.09
C PHE A 282 -3.03 20.18 20.68
N THR A 283 -3.11 19.99 22.01
CA THR A 283 -4.39 19.67 22.68
C THR A 283 -5.44 20.76 22.45
N ARG A 284 -5.05 22.04 22.41
CA ARG A 284 -5.98 23.14 22.10
C ARG A 284 -6.44 23.10 20.64
N LYS A 285 -5.56 22.81 19.68
CA LYS A 285 -5.91 22.66 18.26
C LYS A 285 -6.92 21.52 18.08
N ASP A 286 -6.65 20.36 18.69
CA ASP A 286 -7.52 19.19 18.61
C ASP A 286 -8.89 19.45 19.24
N PHE A 287 -8.92 20.10 20.41
CA PHE A 287 -10.16 20.51 21.07
C PHE A 287 -11.00 21.44 20.20
N ILE A 288 -10.38 22.42 19.54
CA ILE A 288 -11.09 23.34 18.62
C ILE A 288 -11.67 22.56 17.44
N SER A 289 -10.90 21.65 16.83
CA SER A 289 -11.37 20.80 15.73
C SER A 289 -12.57 19.95 16.14
N LEU A 290 -12.47 19.24 17.27
CA LEU A 290 -13.55 18.42 17.83
C LEU A 290 -14.81 19.25 18.10
N ARG A 291 -14.65 20.44 18.67
CA ARG A 291 -15.77 21.36 18.91
C ARG A 291 -16.45 21.79 17.60
N MET A 292 -15.70 22.05 16.53
CA MET A 292 -16.27 22.41 15.24
C MET A 292 -17.09 21.27 14.65
N SER A 293 -16.59 20.03 14.70
CA SER A 293 -17.34 18.84 14.27
C SER A 293 -18.62 18.64 15.08
N ALA A 294 -18.56 18.83 16.40
CA ALA A 294 -19.75 18.76 17.26
C ALA A 294 -20.79 19.83 16.88
N VAL A 295 -20.37 21.06 16.57
CA VAL A 295 -21.27 22.13 16.11
C VAL A 295 -21.90 21.79 14.76
N GLN A 296 -21.16 21.19 13.83
CA GLN A 296 -21.69 20.74 12.54
C GLN A 296 -22.76 19.65 12.72
N ILE A 297 -22.50 18.65 13.56
CA ILE A 297 -23.48 17.60 13.87
C ILE A 297 -24.73 18.22 14.52
N GLN A 298 -24.56 19.12 15.48
CA GLN A 298 -25.68 19.83 16.11
C GLN A 298 -26.51 20.62 15.10
N ALA A 299 -25.87 21.26 14.11
CA ALA A 299 -26.56 21.98 13.05
C ALA A 299 -27.36 21.04 12.15
N LEU A 300 -26.79 19.89 11.77
CA LEU A 300 -27.48 18.85 10.99
C LEU A 300 -28.70 18.31 11.74
N CYS A 301 -28.54 17.95 13.01
CA CYS A 301 -29.64 17.46 13.85
C CYS A 301 -30.77 18.50 13.98
N ARG A 302 -30.43 19.78 14.20
CA ARG A 302 -31.43 20.87 14.19
C ARG A 302 -32.14 20.98 12.85
N GLY A 303 -31.41 20.81 11.74
CA GLY A 303 -31.96 20.79 10.39
C GLY A 303 -32.91 19.62 10.12
N GLU A 304 -32.57 18.41 10.57
CA GLU A 304 -33.43 17.23 10.47
C GLU A 304 -34.74 17.40 11.25
N VAL A 305 -34.65 17.91 12.49
CA VAL A 305 -35.84 18.20 13.31
C VAL A 305 -36.75 19.21 12.59
N ALA A 306 -36.19 20.27 12.01
CA ALA A 306 -36.97 21.25 11.26
C ALA A 306 -37.66 20.63 10.02
N ARG A 307 -36.95 19.78 9.27
CA ARG A 307 -37.50 19.07 8.11
C ARG A 307 -38.62 18.11 8.50
N TYR A 308 -38.45 17.36 9.58
CA TYR A 308 -39.47 16.47 10.12
C TYR A 308 -40.75 17.25 10.50
N ILE A 309 -40.60 18.38 11.22
CA ILE A 309 -41.74 19.24 11.59
C ILE A 309 -42.43 19.80 10.35
N TYR A 310 -41.66 20.26 9.35
CA TYR A 310 -42.22 20.79 8.11
C TYR A 310 -42.97 19.71 7.32
N GLU A 311 -42.43 18.49 7.22
CA GLU A 311 -43.10 17.40 6.53
C GLU A 311 -44.43 17.04 7.20
N LYS A 312 -44.47 17.00 8.55
CA LYS A 312 -45.71 16.79 9.29
C LYS A 312 -46.74 17.89 8.97
N ARG A 313 -46.32 19.16 8.95
CA ARG A 313 -47.20 20.29 8.56
C ARG A 313 -47.70 20.13 7.12
N ARG A 314 -46.83 19.78 6.17
CA ARG A 314 -47.18 19.54 4.77
C ARG A 314 -48.21 18.42 4.62
N ARG A 315 -48.04 17.30 5.33
CA ARG A 315 -49.00 16.17 5.34
C ARG A 315 -50.35 16.60 5.92
N MET A 316 -50.36 17.35 7.02
CA MET A 316 -51.60 17.87 7.60
C MET A 316 -52.32 18.84 6.66
N ALA A 317 -51.59 19.75 5.99
CA ALA A 317 -52.15 20.67 5.01
C ALA A 317 -52.73 19.92 3.79
N ALA A 318 -52.01 18.92 3.27
CA ALA A 318 -52.49 18.06 2.19
C ALA A 318 -53.76 17.31 2.58
N ALA A 319 -53.80 16.70 3.78
CA ALA A 319 -54.99 16.04 4.30
C ALA A 319 -56.18 17.01 4.42
N SER A 320 -55.95 18.24 4.91
CA SER A 320 -56.97 19.26 5.01
C SER A 320 -57.51 19.69 3.64
N ASN A 321 -56.64 19.85 2.63
CA ASN A 321 -57.05 20.17 1.26
C ASN A 321 -57.90 19.05 0.65
N ILE A 322 -57.47 17.79 0.77
CA ILE A 322 -58.24 16.63 0.28
C ILE A 322 -59.59 16.57 0.97
N GLN A 323 -59.63 16.71 2.30
CA GLN A 323 -60.88 16.72 3.06
C GLN A 323 -61.81 17.87 2.64
N LYS A 324 -61.27 19.07 2.45
CA LYS A 324 -62.02 20.25 1.99
C LYS A 324 -62.61 20.01 0.60
N ASP A 325 -61.82 19.49 -0.35
CA ASP A 325 -62.25 19.26 -1.72
C ASP A 325 -63.30 18.15 -1.82
N VAL A 326 -63.14 17.06 -1.05
CA VAL A 326 -64.15 16.00 -0.95
C VAL A 326 -65.45 16.52 -0.34
N ARG A 327 -65.39 17.26 0.77
CA ARG A 327 -66.58 17.86 1.40
C ARG A 327 -67.32 18.80 0.43
N MET A 328 -66.57 19.64 -0.28
CA MET A 328 -67.10 20.54 -1.31
C MET A 328 -67.78 19.76 -2.44
N PHE A 329 -67.12 18.72 -2.98
CA PHE A 329 -67.65 17.90 -4.05
C PHE A 329 -68.96 17.20 -3.64
N LEU A 330 -68.99 16.58 -2.46
CA LEU A 330 -70.19 15.92 -1.94
C LEU A 330 -71.34 16.91 -1.77
N ALA A 331 -71.08 18.08 -1.17
CA ALA A 331 -72.10 19.12 -1.02
C ALA A 331 -72.62 19.62 -2.37
N ARG A 332 -71.73 19.87 -3.34
CA ARG A 332 -72.09 20.30 -4.70
C ARG A 332 -72.91 19.23 -5.43
N LYS A 333 -72.50 17.96 -5.36
CA LYS A 333 -73.23 16.83 -5.96
C LYS A 333 -74.65 16.75 -5.42
N THR A 334 -74.83 16.81 -4.09
CA THR A 334 -76.14 16.79 -3.46
C THR A 334 -77.01 17.97 -3.88
N TYR A 335 -76.44 19.18 -3.90
CA TYR A 335 -77.16 20.39 -4.32
C TYR A 335 -77.59 20.34 -5.80
N VAL A 336 -76.68 19.93 -6.70
CA VAL A 336 -76.99 19.80 -8.14
C VAL A 336 -78.07 18.75 -8.36
N LEU A 337 -78.00 17.60 -7.67
CA LEU A 337 -79.04 16.58 -7.74
C LEU A 337 -80.40 17.15 -7.32
N LEU A 338 -80.45 17.82 -6.16
CA LEU A 338 -81.68 18.46 -5.67
C LEU A 338 -82.23 19.49 -6.67
N CYS A 339 -81.37 20.33 -7.24
CA CYS A 339 -81.76 21.31 -8.26
C CYS A 339 -82.29 20.62 -9.52
N SER A 340 -81.62 19.57 -10.01
CA SER A 340 -82.07 18.82 -11.18
C SER A 340 -83.43 18.15 -10.95
N SER A 341 -83.64 17.57 -9.77
CA SER A 341 -84.93 16.99 -9.37
C SER A 341 -86.02 18.06 -9.27
N ALA A 342 -85.73 19.21 -8.67
CA ALA A 342 -86.66 20.32 -8.57
C ALA A 342 -87.03 20.88 -9.96
N VAL A 343 -86.06 21.08 -10.85
CA VAL A 343 -86.29 21.53 -12.24
C VAL A 343 -87.09 20.49 -13.03
N PHE A 344 -86.80 19.20 -12.86
CA PHE A 344 -87.57 18.11 -13.48
C PHE A 344 -89.04 18.17 -13.05
N VAL A 345 -89.30 18.24 -11.74
CA VAL A 345 -90.67 18.36 -11.20
C VAL A 345 -91.36 19.64 -11.71
N GLN A 346 -90.67 20.80 -11.66
CA GLN A 346 -91.22 22.06 -12.15
C GLN A 346 -91.54 22.02 -13.65
N SER A 347 -90.68 21.40 -14.46
CA SER A 347 -90.92 21.23 -15.89
C SER A 347 -92.15 20.35 -16.15
N GLY A 348 -92.34 19.28 -15.37
CA GLY A 348 -93.52 18.44 -15.40
C GLY A 348 -94.80 19.20 -15.03
N ILE A 349 -94.77 19.98 -13.95
CA ILE A 349 -95.89 20.82 -13.50
C ILE A 349 -96.23 21.90 -14.54
N ARG A 350 -95.24 22.62 -15.08
CA ARG A 350 -95.46 23.62 -16.14
C ARG A 350 -96.04 22.98 -17.41
N GLY A 351 -95.56 21.79 -17.77
CA GLY A 351 -96.11 21.01 -18.89
C GLY A 351 -97.55 20.56 -18.65
N MET A 352 -97.90 20.17 -17.42
CA MET A 352 -99.27 19.83 -17.03
C MET A 352 -100.19 21.05 -17.11
N ALA A 353 -99.81 22.16 -16.50
CA ALA A 353 -100.56 23.41 -16.54
C ALA A 353 -100.82 23.90 -17.98
N ALA A 354 -99.82 23.81 -18.86
CA ALA A 354 -99.98 24.16 -20.28
C ALA A 354 -100.94 23.21 -21.02
N ARG A 355 -100.96 21.91 -20.68
CA ARG A 355 -101.89 20.94 -21.25
C ARG A 355 -103.32 21.16 -20.75
N ASP A 356 -103.50 21.47 -19.48
CA ASP A 356 -104.81 21.80 -18.91
C ASP A 356 -105.40 23.06 -19.56
N GLU A 357 -104.59 24.10 -19.73
CA GLU A 357 -104.98 25.32 -20.46
C GLU A 357 -105.34 25.03 -21.92
N LEU A 358 -104.56 24.18 -22.61
CA LEU A 358 -104.89 23.74 -23.98
C LEU A 358 -106.20 22.94 -24.03
N GLN A 359 -106.44 22.07 -23.05
CA GLN A 359 -107.67 21.30 -22.95
C GLN A 359 -108.88 22.22 -22.74
N PHE A 360 -108.77 23.22 -21.86
CA PHE A 360 -109.81 24.23 -21.67
C PHE A 360 -110.10 25.01 -22.95
N ARG A 361 -109.06 25.42 -23.70
CA ARG A 361 -109.22 26.07 -25.01
C ARG A 361 -109.87 25.15 -26.05
N LYS A 362 -109.52 23.87 -26.09
CA LYS A 362 -110.15 22.88 -26.97
C LYS A 362 -111.63 22.69 -26.64
N GLN A 363 -111.98 22.60 -25.36
CA GLN A 363 -113.38 22.53 -24.89
C GLN A 363 -114.15 23.78 -25.28
N THR A 364 -113.56 24.97 -25.09
CA THR A 364 -114.16 26.25 -25.48
C THR A 364 -114.36 26.33 -27.00
N LYS A 365 -113.37 25.92 -27.80
CA LYS A 365 -113.48 25.88 -29.25
C LYS A 365 -114.56 24.90 -29.71
N ALA A 366 -114.64 23.71 -29.11
CA ALA A 366 -115.69 22.74 -29.39
C ALA A 366 -117.09 23.31 -29.04
N ALA A 367 -117.22 24.00 -27.89
CA ALA A 367 -118.45 24.68 -27.51
C ALA A 367 -118.83 25.78 -28.52
N ILE A 368 -117.88 26.59 -28.99
CA ILE A 368 -118.10 27.60 -30.04
C ILE A 368 -118.57 26.94 -31.35
N VAL A 369 -117.97 25.82 -31.76
CA VAL A 369 -118.38 25.08 -32.97
C VAL A 369 -119.82 24.57 -32.83
N ILE A 370 -120.16 23.96 -31.69
CA ILE A 370 -121.52 23.48 -31.41
C ILE A 370 -122.52 24.66 -31.42
N GLN A 371 -122.18 25.77 -30.75
CA GLN A 371 -122.99 26.98 -30.74
C GLN A 371 -123.18 27.56 -32.15
N SER A 372 -122.14 27.54 -32.98
CA SER A 372 -122.20 28.04 -34.37
C SER A 372 -123.10 27.17 -35.25
N HIS A 373 -123.02 25.84 -35.12
CA HIS A 373 -123.93 24.91 -35.81
C HIS A 373 -125.37 25.07 -35.33
N CYS A 374 -125.60 25.26 -34.04
CA CYS A 374 -126.93 25.51 -33.50
C CYS A 374 -127.51 26.83 -34.00
N LYS A 375 -126.73 27.92 -33.99
CA LYS A 375 -127.12 29.21 -34.57
C LYS A 375 -127.41 29.10 -36.08
N GLY A 376 -126.60 28.36 -36.82
CA GLY A 376 -126.82 28.06 -38.23
C GLY A 376 -128.11 27.27 -38.47
N TYR A 377 -128.38 26.25 -37.64
CA TYR A 377 -129.62 25.48 -37.68
C TYR A 377 -130.85 26.34 -37.38
N LEU A 378 -130.80 27.20 -36.35
CA LEU A 378 -131.91 28.11 -36.02
C LEU A 378 -132.18 29.12 -37.15
N ALA A 379 -131.13 29.66 -37.78
CA ALA A 379 -131.27 30.54 -38.94
C ALA A 379 -131.87 29.81 -40.16
N CYS A 380 -131.40 28.60 -40.44
CA CYS A 380 -131.93 27.76 -41.52
C CYS A 380 -133.40 27.36 -41.27
N SER A 381 -133.74 26.96 -40.05
CA SER A 381 -135.11 26.65 -39.63
C SER A 381 -136.03 27.86 -39.78
N ARG A 382 -135.59 29.05 -39.33
CA ARG A 382 -136.34 30.29 -39.52
C ARG A 382 -136.54 30.64 -41.00
N PHE A 383 -135.52 30.47 -41.84
CA PHE A 383 -135.64 30.68 -43.30
C PHE A 383 -136.60 29.69 -43.95
N LEU A 384 -136.54 28.40 -43.60
CA LEU A 384 -137.45 27.37 -44.10
C LEU A 384 -138.89 27.63 -43.67
N TRP A 385 -139.11 28.04 -42.41
CA TRP A 385 -140.42 28.47 -41.93
C TRP A 385 -140.93 29.70 -42.69
N LEU A 386 -140.08 30.72 -42.90
CA LEU A 386 -140.44 31.91 -43.66
C LEU A 386 -140.76 31.56 -45.12
N LYS A 387 -140.00 30.65 -45.74
CA LYS A 387 -140.24 30.13 -47.09
C LYS A 387 -141.57 29.39 -47.17
N ALA A 388 -141.87 28.51 -46.21
CA ALA A 388 -143.14 27.79 -46.13
C ALA A 388 -144.32 28.74 -45.92
N ALA A 389 -144.20 29.72 -45.01
CA ALA A 389 -145.20 30.76 -44.78
C ALA A 389 -145.41 31.64 -46.02
N THR A 390 -144.33 31.99 -46.74
CA THR A 390 -144.40 32.74 -48.00
C THR A 390 -145.12 31.92 -49.07
N ILE A 391 -144.77 30.65 -49.25
CA ILE A 391 -145.45 29.74 -50.18
C ILE A 391 -146.94 29.60 -49.81
N ALA A 392 -147.27 29.41 -48.54
CA ALA A 392 -148.65 29.34 -48.07
C ALA A 392 -149.44 30.63 -48.37
N THR A 393 -148.83 31.79 -48.13
CA THR A 393 -149.44 33.10 -48.43
C THR A 393 -149.58 33.31 -49.94
N GLN A 394 -148.59 32.91 -50.74
CA GLN A 394 -148.64 32.92 -52.20
C GLN A 394 -149.74 31.99 -52.73
N CYS A 395 -149.89 30.79 -52.17
CA CYS A 395 -150.95 29.85 -52.53
C CYS A 395 -152.34 30.40 -52.13
N ALA A 396 -152.47 31.00 -50.96
CA ALA A 396 -153.71 31.65 -50.52
C ALA A 396 -154.08 32.84 -51.42
N TRP A 397 -153.10 33.65 -51.83
CA TRP A 397 -153.32 34.73 -52.80
C TRP A 397 -153.68 34.15 -54.18
N ARG A 398 -152.94 33.17 -54.72
CA ARG A 398 -153.34 32.50 -55.98
C ARG A 398 -154.77 31.96 -55.93
N ALA A 399 -155.18 31.35 -54.81
CA ALA A 399 -156.55 30.90 -54.59
C ALA A 399 -157.57 32.06 -54.49
N ALA A 400 -157.22 33.17 -53.85
CA ALA A 400 -158.08 34.36 -53.81
C ALA A 400 -158.20 35.05 -55.19
N LYS A 401 -157.14 35.05 -56.02
CA LYS A 401 -157.17 35.52 -57.41
C LYS A 401 -158.11 34.66 -58.26
N ALA A 402 -157.98 33.33 -58.15
CA ALA A 402 -158.88 32.39 -58.81
C ALA A 402 -160.35 32.55 -58.35
N ARG A 403 -160.59 32.81 -57.06
CA ARG A 403 -161.95 33.11 -56.54
C ARG A 403 -162.49 34.46 -57.00
N LYS A 404 -161.63 35.46 -57.28
CA LYS A 404 -162.02 36.75 -57.87
C LYS A 404 -162.42 36.59 -59.34
N GLU A 405 -161.66 35.79 -60.10
CA GLU A 405 -162.00 35.41 -61.48
C GLU A 405 -163.30 34.57 -61.54
N LEU A 406 -163.51 33.62 -60.62
CA LEU A 406 -164.77 32.88 -60.50
C LEU A 406 -165.98 33.78 -60.19
N ARG A 407 -165.77 34.86 -59.40
CA ARG A 407 -166.82 35.86 -59.13
C ARG A 407 -167.12 36.72 -60.36
N LYS A 408 -166.12 37.09 -61.17
CA LYS A 408 -166.33 37.74 -62.48
C LYS A 408 -167.12 36.84 -63.43
N LEU A 409 -166.79 35.55 -63.50
CA LEU A 409 -167.51 34.57 -64.34
C LEU A 409 -168.95 34.32 -63.87
N LYS A 410 -169.23 34.39 -62.55
CA LYS A 410 -170.60 34.30 -62.00
C LYS A 410 -171.41 35.59 -62.18
N LEU A 411 -170.78 36.77 -62.21
CA LEU A 411 -171.46 38.04 -62.53
C LEU A 411 -171.79 38.13 -64.03
N ALA A 412 -170.93 37.58 -64.90
CA ALA A 412 -171.14 37.49 -66.34
C ALA A 412 -172.20 36.46 -66.76
N ALA A 413 -172.63 35.57 -65.87
CA ALA A 413 -173.65 34.54 -66.14
C ALA A 413 -175.09 34.99 -65.81
N LYS A 414 -175.31 36.25 -65.38
CA LYS A 414 -176.61 36.73 -64.91
C LYS A 414 -177.26 37.82 -65.75
N GLU A 415 -176.65 38.28 -66.84
CA GLU A 415 -177.24 39.32 -67.70
C GLU A 415 -177.14 39.01 -69.20
N THR A 416 -178.31 38.65 -69.75
CA THR A 416 -178.77 38.71 -71.17
C THR A 416 -178.25 37.63 -72.13
N GLY A 417 -179.09 36.95 -72.93
CA GLY A 417 -180.40 37.36 -73.45
C GLY A 417 -180.29 37.87 -74.89
N ALA A 418 -179.61 37.14 -75.77
CA ALA A 418 -179.60 37.36 -77.21
C ALA A 418 -179.24 36.06 -77.93
N LEU A 419 -180.26 35.32 -78.42
CA LEU A 419 -180.26 34.48 -79.65
C LEU A 419 -181.54 33.61 -79.73
N GLN A 420 -182.69 34.24 -79.46
CA GLN A 420 -184.00 33.85 -80.02
C GLN A 420 -184.13 34.24 -81.51
N GLU A 421 -183.15 34.95 -82.08
CA GLU A 421 -183.13 35.39 -83.49
C GLU A 421 -182.48 34.38 -84.46
N ALA A 422 -181.77 33.36 -83.98
CA ALA A 422 -181.26 32.28 -84.85
C ALA A 422 -182.28 31.15 -85.09
N ARG A 423 -183.36 31.11 -84.29
CA ARG A 423 -184.39 30.06 -84.34
C ARG A 423 -185.37 30.22 -85.51
N ILE A 424 -185.69 31.45 -85.89
CA ILE A 424 -186.75 31.75 -86.87
C ILE A 424 -186.26 31.64 -88.33
N LYS A 425 -184.94 31.61 -88.59
CA LYS A 425 -184.39 31.57 -89.96
C LYS A 425 -184.04 30.17 -90.48
N LEU A 426 -184.00 29.15 -89.62
CA LEU A 426 -183.71 27.76 -90.00
C LEU A 426 -184.92 26.82 -89.89
N GLU A 427 -185.97 27.18 -89.16
CA GLU A 427 -187.30 26.53 -89.27
C GLU A 427 -187.87 26.63 -90.71
N LYS A 428 -187.40 27.59 -91.52
CA LYS A 428 -187.74 27.70 -92.95
C LYS A 428 -186.97 26.78 -93.91
N GLN A 429 -185.89 26.12 -93.46
CA GLN A 429 -185.12 25.22 -94.34
C GLN A 429 -185.42 23.73 -94.10
N VAL A 430 -186.20 23.42 -93.06
CA VAL A 430 -186.57 22.03 -92.73
C VAL A 430 -187.92 21.62 -93.31
N GLU A 431 -188.80 22.58 -93.68
CA GLU A 431 -190.05 22.25 -94.40
C GLU A 431 -189.82 21.98 -95.91
N GLU A 432 -188.73 22.46 -96.52
CA GLU A 432 -188.53 22.32 -97.97
C GLU A 432 -187.79 21.03 -98.38
N LEU A 433 -187.03 20.39 -97.48
CA LEU A 433 -186.25 19.19 -97.83
C LEU A 433 -186.83 17.87 -97.31
N THR A 434 -187.97 17.90 -96.64
CA THR A 434 -188.88 16.74 -96.50
C THR A 434 -189.68 16.47 -97.79
N TRP A 435 -189.57 17.32 -98.82
CA TRP A 435 -190.14 17.05 -100.15
C TRP A 435 -189.26 16.14 -101.03
N GLN A 436 -187.96 15.99 -100.76
CA GLN A 436 -187.02 15.33 -101.70
C GLN A 436 -186.37 14.04 -101.20
N LEU A 437 -187.14 13.23 -100.46
CA LEU A 437 -186.93 11.77 -100.40
C LEU A 437 -187.95 10.97 -101.23
N GLN A 438 -189.00 11.58 -101.81
CA GLN A 438 -189.87 10.79 -102.70
C GLN A 438 -189.34 10.59 -104.12
N LEU A 439 -188.22 11.23 -104.52
CA LEU A 439 -187.64 11.02 -105.86
C LEU A 439 -186.29 10.27 -105.91
N GLU A 440 -185.29 10.58 -105.08
CA GLU A 440 -183.91 10.13 -105.37
C GLU A 440 -183.35 9.01 -104.50
N LYS A 441 -184.25 8.16 -104.02
CA LYS A 441 -183.97 6.73 -103.80
C LYS A 441 -184.30 5.86 -105.01
N ARG A 442 -184.52 6.45 -106.20
CA ARG A 442 -184.67 5.66 -107.43
C ARG A 442 -183.53 5.80 -108.46
N MET A 443 -182.57 6.74 -108.34
CA MET A 443 -181.65 6.99 -109.47
C MET A 443 -180.24 6.41 -109.43
N ARG A 444 -179.43 6.35 -108.35
CA ARG A 444 -178.01 5.92 -108.55
C ARG A 444 -177.36 5.18 -107.38
N ALA A 445 -177.25 3.86 -107.31
CA ALA A 445 -177.45 2.76 -108.28
C ALA A 445 -176.61 2.78 -109.58
N ASP A 446 -176.03 3.91 -110.03
CA ASP A 446 -175.35 4.03 -111.34
C ASP A 446 -173.94 4.68 -111.31
N PHE A 447 -173.20 4.80 -110.19
CA PHE A 447 -171.80 5.23 -110.31
C PHE A 447 -170.79 4.63 -109.33
N GLU A 448 -170.81 3.30 -109.36
CA GLU A 448 -169.71 2.39 -109.10
C GLU A 448 -168.50 2.56 -110.07
N GLU A 449 -168.31 3.69 -110.77
CA GLU A 449 -167.46 3.66 -111.99
C GLU A 449 -166.58 4.89 -112.27
N ALA A 450 -166.31 5.73 -111.27
CA ALA A 450 -165.12 6.57 -111.33
C ALA A 450 -164.53 6.85 -109.94
N LYS A 451 -163.27 6.54 -109.67
CA LYS A 451 -162.26 5.93 -110.49
C LYS A 451 -161.03 5.86 -109.60
N ASN A 452 -160.30 4.77 -109.74
CA ASN A 452 -158.88 4.82 -110.01
C ASN A 452 -158.34 6.23 -110.30
N GLN A 453 -157.16 6.54 -109.75
CA GLN A 453 -156.29 7.70 -110.03
C GLN A 453 -156.34 8.72 -108.88
N GLU A 454 -155.50 8.70 -107.85
CA GLU A 454 -154.08 8.35 -107.73
C GLU A 454 -153.88 7.64 -106.36
N THR A 455 -153.41 6.40 -106.19
CA THR A 455 -152.30 5.71 -106.87
C THR A 455 -151.19 6.65 -107.33
N ALA A 456 -150.11 6.64 -106.56
CA ALA A 456 -148.80 6.24 -107.08
C ALA A 456 -147.65 7.20 -106.77
N LYS A 457 -147.87 8.42 -106.27
CA LYS A 457 -146.77 9.39 -106.43
C LYS A 457 -145.62 9.41 -105.42
N LEU A 458 -145.74 9.04 -104.14
CA LEU A 458 -144.57 9.20 -103.24
C LEU A 458 -144.37 8.06 -102.22
N GLN A 459 -144.55 6.82 -102.68
CA GLN A 459 -143.62 5.72 -102.39
C GLN A 459 -142.22 6.10 -102.95
N SER A 460 -141.16 5.40 -102.55
CA SER A 460 -139.90 5.33 -103.33
C SER A 460 -138.99 6.56 -103.29
N ALA A 461 -138.45 6.86 -102.12
CA ALA A 461 -137.03 7.25 -102.08
C ALA A 461 -136.52 7.01 -100.65
N PHE A 462 -136.70 5.79 -100.16
CA PHE A 462 -135.73 4.74 -100.49
C PHE A 462 -134.41 5.11 -99.82
N ASP A 463 -134.36 4.94 -98.51
CA ASP A 463 -133.96 3.64 -98.00
C ASP A 463 -132.45 3.62 -97.83
N GLU A 464 -132.09 2.87 -96.81
CA GLU A 464 -131.04 1.91 -96.97
C GLU A 464 -129.60 2.41 -96.84
N MET A 465 -129.06 1.92 -95.72
CA MET A 465 -128.06 0.87 -95.87
C MET A 465 -126.67 1.39 -96.15
N LYS A 466 -126.19 2.15 -95.16
CA LYS A 466 -124.88 1.77 -94.60
C LYS A 466 -124.76 1.79 -93.08
N MET A 467 -125.90 1.93 -92.40
CA MET A 467 -126.08 1.35 -91.08
C MET A 467 -125.51 -0.07 -91.05
N GLN A 468 -124.76 -0.36 -89.98
CA GLN A 468 -124.37 -1.70 -89.53
C GLN A 468 -123.31 -2.40 -90.37
N PHE A 469 -122.06 -2.39 -89.91
CA PHE A 469 -121.31 -3.64 -89.70
C PHE A 469 -120.05 -3.32 -88.89
N GLN A 470 -120.16 -3.36 -87.57
CA GLN A 470 -119.71 -4.51 -86.76
C GLN A 470 -118.20 -4.43 -86.50
N GLU A 471 -117.74 -4.10 -85.30
CA GLU A 471 -117.98 -4.84 -84.04
C GLU A 471 -117.50 -6.28 -84.17
N THR A 472 -116.77 -6.74 -83.15
CA THR A 472 -116.01 -8.01 -83.10
C THR A 472 -114.67 -7.91 -83.85
N LYS A 473 -113.54 -8.38 -83.33
CA LYS A 473 -113.38 -9.68 -82.72
C LYS A 473 -111.93 -9.82 -82.21
N GLU A 474 -111.84 -10.07 -80.91
CA GLU A 474 -111.04 -11.15 -80.28
C GLU A 474 -109.70 -11.63 -80.85
N LEU A 475 -108.80 -11.92 -79.91
CA LEU A 475 -107.96 -13.13 -79.84
C LEU A 475 -106.81 -13.34 -80.85
N LEU A 476 -105.61 -13.31 -80.27
CA LEU A 476 -104.48 -14.23 -80.49
C LEU A 476 -103.72 -14.22 -81.81
N MET A 477 -102.38 -14.25 -81.68
CA MET A 477 -101.33 -14.86 -82.55
C MET A 477 -100.13 -13.88 -82.64
N LYS A 478 -98.84 -14.25 -82.56
CA LYS A 478 -98.08 -15.47 -82.25
C LYS A 478 -96.58 -15.08 -82.37
N GLU A 479 -95.71 -15.93 -81.81
CA GLU A 479 -94.38 -16.31 -82.32
C GLU A 479 -93.10 -15.46 -82.09
N ARG A 480 -91.98 -16.15 -82.37
CA ARG A 480 -90.73 -16.34 -81.61
C ARG A 480 -89.54 -15.88 -82.46
N GLU A 481 -88.48 -15.35 -81.83
CA GLU A 481 -87.02 -15.51 -82.13
C GLU A 481 -86.17 -14.26 -81.83
N ALA A 482 -84.91 -14.52 -81.42
CA ALA A 482 -83.89 -13.62 -80.83
C ALA A 482 -83.15 -12.75 -81.88
N PRO A 483 -82.00 -12.05 -81.63
CA PRO A 483 -81.29 -11.66 -80.39
C PRO A 483 -80.71 -10.18 -80.37
N ASN A 484 -79.98 -9.86 -79.29
CA ASN A 484 -78.86 -8.88 -79.12
C ASN A 484 -79.04 -7.46 -78.50
N LYS A 485 -78.21 -7.24 -77.45
CA LYS A 485 -77.59 -6.00 -76.86
C LYS A 485 -78.35 -5.10 -75.84
N LEU A 486 -77.64 -4.84 -74.71
CA LEU A 486 -77.66 -3.79 -73.63
C LEU A 486 -78.71 -2.64 -73.64
N PRO A 487 -78.89 -1.82 -72.55
CA PRO A 487 -78.92 -2.01 -71.08
C PRO A 487 -80.10 -1.24 -70.36
N GLU A 488 -80.17 -1.29 -69.00
CA GLU A 488 -80.85 -0.35 -68.05
C GLU A 488 -82.42 -0.25 -68.06
N LYS A 489 -83.22 -0.11 -66.98
CA LYS A 489 -83.06 0.13 -65.52
C LYS A 489 -84.45 0.04 -64.79
N VAL A 490 -84.47 -0.50 -63.54
CA VAL A 490 -85.45 -0.33 -62.39
C VAL A 490 -86.93 -0.75 -62.62
N PRO A 491 -87.85 -0.98 -61.64
CA PRO A 491 -87.78 -0.89 -60.15
C PRO A 491 -88.57 -1.97 -59.34
N PHE A 492 -88.25 -2.21 -58.06
CA PHE A 492 -89.28 -2.60 -57.06
C PHE A 492 -88.81 -2.34 -55.61
N ALA A 493 -89.71 -1.70 -54.87
CA ALA A 493 -89.76 -1.53 -53.42
C ALA A 493 -89.93 -2.92 -52.75
N GLN A 494 -89.67 -3.25 -51.50
CA GLN A 494 -89.29 -2.56 -50.27
C GLN A 494 -89.24 -3.70 -49.23
N GLU A 495 -88.11 -3.90 -48.56
CA GLU A 495 -88.07 -4.32 -47.16
C GLU A 495 -86.69 -3.99 -46.57
N VAL A 496 -86.73 -3.54 -45.33
CA VAL A 496 -85.81 -2.68 -44.58
C VAL A 496 -84.35 -3.18 -44.46
N PRO A 497 -83.33 -2.28 -44.49
CA PRO A 497 -81.92 -2.61 -44.36
C PRO A 497 -81.37 -2.41 -42.92
N VAL A 498 -80.51 -3.32 -42.49
CA VAL A 498 -79.54 -3.12 -41.40
C VAL A 498 -78.24 -3.82 -41.85
N ILE A 499 -77.21 -3.05 -42.16
CA ILE A 499 -75.86 -3.57 -42.43
C ILE A 499 -74.92 -2.83 -41.48
N ASP A 500 -74.28 -3.60 -40.61
CA ASP A 500 -73.27 -3.17 -39.66
C ASP A 500 -71.98 -2.77 -40.38
N HIS A 501 -71.49 -1.56 -40.10
CA HIS A 501 -70.27 -0.99 -40.68
C HIS A 501 -69.09 -1.02 -39.69
N GLU A 502 -68.99 -2.06 -38.84
CA GLU A 502 -68.02 -2.11 -37.73
C GLU A 502 -66.82 -3.05 -37.94
N LEU A 503 -66.77 -3.82 -39.03
CA LEU A 503 -65.70 -4.81 -39.28
C LEU A 503 -64.60 -4.32 -40.25
N VAL A 504 -64.92 -3.38 -41.16
CA VAL A 504 -63.95 -2.91 -42.17
C VAL A 504 -62.99 -1.86 -41.60
N ASP A 505 -63.46 -0.96 -40.73
CA ASP A 505 -62.59 0.10 -40.15
C ASP A 505 -61.60 -0.44 -39.11
N LYS A 506 -61.94 -1.53 -38.40
CA LYS A 506 -61.02 -2.21 -37.46
C LYS A 506 -59.89 -2.93 -38.18
N LEU A 507 -60.16 -3.55 -39.34
CA LEU A 507 -59.15 -4.25 -40.16
C LEU A 507 -58.20 -3.30 -40.90
N THR A 508 -58.64 -2.09 -41.25
CA THR A 508 -57.74 -1.05 -41.81
C THR A 508 -56.86 -0.40 -40.75
N ALA A 509 -57.34 -0.22 -39.51
CA ALA A 509 -56.54 0.33 -38.41
C ALA A 509 -55.49 -0.65 -37.86
N GLU A 510 -55.78 -1.96 -37.84
CA GLU A 510 -54.80 -2.99 -37.51
C GLU A 510 -53.72 -3.14 -38.60
N ASN A 511 -54.07 -2.99 -39.88
CA ASN A 511 -53.10 -3.01 -40.98
C ASN A 511 -52.14 -1.81 -40.95
N GLU A 512 -52.58 -0.61 -40.57
CA GLU A 512 -51.67 0.53 -40.38
C GLU A 512 -50.76 0.37 -39.16
N LYS A 513 -51.25 -0.18 -38.04
CA LYS A 513 -50.42 -0.49 -36.87
C LYS A 513 -49.36 -1.54 -37.16
N LEU A 514 -49.71 -2.58 -37.92
CA LEU A 514 -48.76 -3.61 -38.35
C LEU A 514 -47.70 -3.03 -39.31
N LYS A 515 -48.07 -2.13 -40.23
CA LYS A 515 -47.11 -1.40 -41.08
C LYS A 515 -46.14 -0.54 -40.28
N PHE A 516 -46.62 0.17 -39.26
CA PHE A 516 -45.76 0.99 -38.41
C PHE A 516 -44.79 0.14 -37.59
N LEU A 517 -45.27 -1.00 -37.06
CA LEU A 517 -44.45 -1.93 -36.29
C LEU A 517 -43.38 -2.61 -37.15
N VAL A 518 -43.70 -2.98 -38.40
CA VAL A 518 -42.74 -3.52 -39.37
C VAL A 518 -41.68 -2.47 -39.70
N SER A 519 -42.06 -1.22 -40.00
CA SER A 519 -41.07 -0.15 -40.26
C SER A 519 -40.17 0.15 -39.06
N SER A 520 -40.72 0.05 -37.83
CA SER A 520 -39.95 0.25 -36.60
C SER A 520 -39.01 -0.91 -36.30
N LEU A 521 -39.38 -2.14 -36.70
CA LEU A 521 -38.51 -3.31 -36.58
C LEU A 521 -37.41 -3.29 -37.65
N GLU A 522 -37.71 -2.89 -38.89
CA GLU A 522 -36.71 -2.70 -39.95
C GLU A 522 -35.66 -1.65 -39.55
N GLN A 523 -36.08 -0.50 -39.02
CA GLN A 523 -35.15 0.53 -38.54
C GLN A 523 -34.28 0.03 -37.37
N ARG A 524 -34.82 -0.80 -36.48
CA ARG A 524 -34.06 -1.38 -35.37
C ARG A 524 -33.06 -2.44 -35.85
N VAL A 525 -33.41 -3.21 -36.87
CA VAL A 525 -32.50 -4.18 -37.49
C VAL A 525 -31.33 -3.43 -38.13
N ASP A 526 -31.61 -2.39 -38.92
CA ASP A 526 -30.57 -1.55 -39.55
C ASP A 526 -29.64 -0.89 -38.50
N GLU A 527 -30.19 -0.38 -37.40
CA GLU A 527 -29.40 0.19 -36.31
C GLU A 527 -28.53 -0.85 -35.59
N THR A 528 -29.00 -2.09 -35.45
CA THR A 528 -28.21 -3.18 -34.85
C THR A 528 -27.13 -3.69 -35.79
N GLU A 529 -27.41 -3.76 -37.09
CA GLU A 529 -26.46 -4.19 -38.12
C GLU A 529 -25.31 -3.18 -38.24
N LYS A 530 -25.65 -1.88 -38.22
CA LYS A 530 -24.65 -0.79 -38.23
C LYS A 530 -23.75 -0.80 -36.98
N LYS A 531 -24.32 -1.05 -35.80
CA LYS A 531 -23.55 -1.20 -34.55
C LYS A 531 -22.64 -2.42 -34.59
N TYR A 532 -23.12 -3.54 -35.13
CA TYR A 532 -22.32 -4.75 -35.29
C TYR A 532 -21.11 -4.48 -36.19
N GLU A 533 -21.33 -3.79 -37.32
CA GLU A 533 -20.28 -3.46 -38.28
C GLU A 533 -19.24 -2.46 -37.73
N GLU A 534 -19.67 -1.50 -36.90
CA GLU A 534 -18.77 -0.59 -36.17
C GLU A 534 -17.90 -1.34 -35.14
N THR A 535 -18.50 -2.27 -34.38
CA THR A 535 -17.73 -3.12 -33.45
C THR A 535 -16.76 -4.07 -34.15
N ASN A 536 -17.12 -4.58 -35.33
CA ASN A 536 -16.24 -5.46 -36.10
C ASN A 536 -15.05 -4.71 -36.71
N LYS A 537 -15.24 -3.45 -37.14
CA LYS A 537 -14.12 -2.59 -37.55
C LYS A 537 -13.18 -2.27 -36.39
N LEU A 538 -13.73 -2.01 -35.20
CA LEU A 538 -12.93 -1.73 -34.00
C LEU A 538 -12.14 -2.96 -33.52
N SER A 539 -12.68 -4.17 -33.65
CA SER A 539 -11.96 -5.40 -33.32
C SER A 539 -10.83 -5.68 -34.32
N GLU A 540 -11.03 -5.44 -35.62
CA GLU A 540 -9.98 -5.55 -36.64
C GLU A 540 -8.84 -4.55 -36.42
N GLU A 541 -9.14 -3.29 -36.06
CA GLU A 541 -8.11 -2.30 -35.71
C GLU A 541 -7.29 -2.70 -34.48
N ARG A 542 -7.94 -3.25 -33.45
CA ARG A 542 -7.24 -3.74 -32.25
C ARG A 542 -6.34 -4.93 -32.56
N LEU A 543 -6.77 -5.84 -33.42
CA LEU A 543 -5.95 -6.96 -33.85
C LEU A 543 -4.71 -6.48 -34.62
N LYS A 544 -4.88 -5.46 -35.48
CA LYS A 544 -3.76 -4.85 -36.21
C LYS A 544 -2.74 -4.17 -35.28
N GLN A 545 -3.21 -3.47 -34.25
CA GLN A 545 -2.33 -2.86 -33.23
C GLN A 545 -1.59 -3.91 -32.39
N ALA A 546 -2.24 -5.03 -32.06
CA ALA A 546 -1.61 -6.13 -31.33
C ALA A 546 -0.47 -6.78 -32.13
N LEU A 547 -0.69 -7.05 -33.42
CA LEU A 547 0.34 -7.62 -34.32
C LEU A 547 1.53 -6.67 -34.52
N GLU A 548 1.27 -5.36 -34.57
CA GLU A 548 2.33 -4.35 -34.71
C GLU A 548 3.16 -4.19 -33.42
N ALA A 549 2.53 -4.35 -32.25
CA ALA A 549 3.23 -4.39 -30.96
C ALA A 549 4.09 -5.65 -30.81
N GLU A 550 3.58 -6.81 -31.25
CA GLU A 550 4.32 -8.08 -31.24
C GLU A 550 5.57 -8.02 -32.14
N SER A 551 5.46 -7.41 -33.32
CA SER A 551 6.60 -7.19 -34.22
C SER A 551 7.68 -6.30 -33.56
N LYS A 552 7.29 -5.25 -32.84
CA LYS A 552 8.23 -4.37 -32.11
C LYS A 552 8.92 -5.09 -30.95
N ILE A 553 8.20 -5.96 -30.24
CA ILE A 553 8.77 -6.79 -29.16
C ILE A 553 9.83 -7.74 -29.73
N ILE A 554 9.58 -8.36 -30.88
CA ILE A 554 10.55 -9.23 -31.54
C ILE A 554 11.81 -8.45 -31.93
N GLN A 555 11.66 -7.24 -32.51
CA GLN A 555 12.80 -6.39 -32.86
C GLN A 555 13.63 -5.97 -31.64
N LEU A 556 12.99 -5.62 -30.53
CA LEU A 556 13.66 -5.29 -29.27
C LEU A 556 14.38 -6.49 -28.68
N LYS A 557 13.79 -7.67 -28.72
CA LYS A 557 14.41 -8.91 -28.23
C LYS A 557 15.67 -9.27 -29.02
N THR A 558 15.64 -9.12 -30.34
CA THR A 558 16.84 -9.34 -31.18
C THR A 558 17.92 -8.27 -30.94
N ALA A 559 17.54 -7.03 -30.62
CA ALA A 559 18.50 -5.98 -30.27
C ALA A 559 19.13 -6.22 -28.88
N MET A 560 18.37 -6.74 -27.92
CA MET A 560 18.85 -7.11 -26.59
C MET A 560 19.90 -8.23 -26.67
N GLN A 561 19.63 -9.30 -27.42
CA GLN A 561 20.59 -10.39 -27.61
C GLN A 561 21.92 -9.90 -28.22
N ARG A 562 21.88 -8.96 -29.18
CA ARG A 562 23.10 -8.36 -29.75
C ARG A 562 23.88 -7.48 -28.77
N LEU A 563 23.22 -6.94 -27.74
CA LEU A 563 23.85 -6.15 -26.69
C LEU A 563 24.47 -7.05 -25.62
N GLU A 564 23.78 -8.13 -25.25
CA GLU A 564 24.29 -9.17 -24.35
C GLU A 564 25.57 -9.81 -24.91
N GLU A 565 25.59 -10.12 -26.21
CA GLU A 565 26.78 -10.68 -26.89
C GLU A 565 27.98 -9.72 -26.79
N LYS A 566 27.76 -8.40 -26.98
CA LYS A 566 28.80 -7.38 -26.85
C LYS A 566 29.27 -7.15 -25.41
N LEU A 567 28.39 -7.30 -24.43
CA LEU A 567 28.75 -7.17 -23.02
C LEU A 567 29.59 -8.36 -22.57
N SER A 568 29.27 -9.58 -23.03
CA SER A 568 30.10 -10.76 -22.83
C SER A 568 31.51 -10.57 -23.41
N ASP A 569 31.63 -10.02 -24.62
CA ASP A 569 32.93 -9.72 -25.22
C ASP A 569 33.74 -8.72 -24.36
N ILE A 570 33.10 -7.66 -23.84
CA ILE A 570 33.75 -6.66 -22.98
C ILE A 570 34.13 -7.23 -21.61
N GLU A 571 33.29 -8.09 -21.02
CA GLU A 571 33.60 -8.77 -19.75
C GLU A 571 34.81 -9.70 -19.89
N THR A 572 34.94 -10.40 -21.02
CA THR A 572 36.14 -11.20 -21.28
C THR A 572 37.40 -10.34 -21.42
N GLU A 573 37.30 -9.13 -21.98
CA GLU A 573 38.42 -8.18 -22.03
C GLU A 573 38.80 -7.63 -20.63
N ASP A 574 37.82 -7.28 -19.78
CA ASP A 574 38.08 -6.80 -18.40
C ASP A 574 38.72 -7.90 -17.54
N GLN A 575 38.32 -9.16 -17.73
CA GLN A 575 38.86 -10.29 -16.99
C GLN A 575 40.32 -10.59 -17.36
N ILE A 576 40.68 -10.41 -18.63
CA ILE A 576 42.07 -10.49 -19.11
C ILE A 576 42.92 -9.35 -18.51
N LEU A 577 42.37 -8.13 -18.41
CA LEU A 577 43.04 -6.98 -17.81
C LEU A 577 43.27 -7.15 -16.30
N ARG A 578 42.30 -7.72 -15.57
CA ARG A 578 42.43 -8.03 -14.14
C ARG A 578 43.47 -9.12 -13.85
N GLN A 579 43.58 -10.14 -14.70
CA GLN A 579 44.64 -11.15 -14.58
C GLN A 579 46.04 -10.58 -14.85
N GLN A 580 46.17 -9.57 -15.72
CA GLN A 580 47.44 -8.89 -15.95
C GLN A 580 47.86 -7.97 -14.80
N ALA A 581 46.90 -7.40 -14.05
CA ALA A 581 47.16 -6.53 -12.90
C ALA A 581 47.67 -7.28 -11.66
N LEU A 582 47.34 -8.57 -11.49
CA LEU A 582 47.71 -9.37 -10.33
C LEU A 582 49.18 -9.83 -10.28
N LYS A 583 49.98 -9.61 -11.34
CA LYS A 583 51.39 -10.08 -11.42
C LYS A 583 52.48 -9.03 -11.11
N LYS A 584 52.16 -7.83 -10.61
CA LYS A 584 53.17 -6.81 -10.25
C LYS A 584 52.97 -6.14 -8.87
N SER A 585 53.63 -6.73 -7.86
CA SER A 585 54.36 -6.06 -6.75
C SER A 585 53.54 -5.47 -5.55
N PRO A 586 54.17 -5.01 -4.43
CA PRO A 586 54.38 -5.78 -3.19
C PRO A 586 53.82 -5.10 -1.91
N SER A 587 53.85 -5.86 -0.81
CA SER A 587 53.26 -5.57 0.51
C SER A 587 53.93 -4.42 1.31
N ARG A 588 53.10 -3.58 1.96
CA ARG A 588 53.52 -2.70 3.07
C ARG A 588 52.37 -2.46 4.05
N VAL A 589 52.66 -2.72 5.34
CA VAL A 589 51.75 -2.68 6.49
C VAL A 589 51.78 -1.30 7.18
N VAL A 590 50.62 -0.75 7.55
CA VAL A 590 50.46 0.18 8.68
C VAL A 590 49.11 -0.07 9.39
N SER A 591 49.21 -0.17 10.71
CA SER A 591 48.18 -0.49 11.72
C SER A 591 47.21 0.67 12.03
N GLY A 592 46.02 0.32 12.49
CA GLY A 592 44.92 1.23 12.85
C GLY A 592 44.92 1.71 14.30
N HIS A 593 44.15 2.78 14.54
CA HIS A 593 43.70 3.23 15.85
C HIS A 593 42.26 3.75 15.78
N PHE A 594 41.48 3.32 16.78
CA PHE A 594 40.10 3.71 17.09
C PHE A 594 40.02 5.13 17.67
N PHE A 595 38.99 5.89 17.29
CA PHE A 595 38.59 7.14 17.98
C PHE A 595 37.14 7.13 18.44
N ARG A 596 36.98 7.47 19.73
CA ARG A 596 35.75 7.65 20.52
C ARG A 596 35.29 9.11 20.41
N ARG A 597 34.03 9.36 20.03
CA ARG A 597 33.44 10.71 19.91
C ARG A 597 32.97 11.28 21.25
N THR A 598 33.40 12.50 21.55
CA THR A 598 32.66 13.51 22.35
C THR A 598 32.65 14.82 21.55
N PRO A 599 31.60 15.67 21.66
CA PRO A 599 31.39 16.79 20.74
C PRO A 599 32.04 18.09 21.23
N THR A 600 32.84 18.72 20.37
CA THR A 600 33.37 20.08 20.56
C THR A 600 32.61 21.08 19.68
N LEU A 601 32.14 22.15 20.32
CA LEU A 601 31.77 23.42 19.69
C LEU A 601 33.04 24.16 19.23
N GLN A 602 32.98 24.78 18.05
CA GLN A 602 33.83 25.92 17.69
C GLN A 602 32.97 27.01 17.02
N ASN A 603 32.86 28.17 17.67
CA ASN A 603 32.66 29.50 17.06
C ASN A 603 34.02 30.22 17.26
N GLY A 604 34.52 31.16 16.46
CA GLY A 604 34.02 31.92 15.30
C GLY A 604 35.09 32.97 14.93
N HIS A 605 34.66 34.07 14.29
CA HIS A 605 35.38 35.32 13.89
C HIS A 605 35.72 35.40 12.38
N HIS A 606 35.51 36.48 11.62
CA HIS A 606 35.19 37.90 11.84
C HIS A 606 34.57 38.46 10.53
N GLU A 607 33.64 39.42 10.59
CA GLU A 607 33.56 40.50 9.58
C GLU A 607 33.14 41.84 10.26
N PRO A 608 33.59 43.02 9.78
CA PRO A 608 33.47 44.31 10.48
C PRO A 608 32.33 45.21 9.88
N PRO A 609 32.18 46.49 10.26
CA PRO A 609 30.96 47.07 10.85
C PRO A 609 29.95 47.69 9.84
N SER A 610 28.74 47.95 10.35
CA SER A 610 27.51 48.46 9.69
C SER A 610 27.68 49.70 8.78
N PRO A 611 26.71 49.98 7.88
CA PRO A 611 25.61 50.87 8.32
C PRO A 611 24.21 50.68 7.67
N TYR A 612 23.18 51.02 8.47
CA TYR A 612 21.81 51.50 8.16
C TYR A 612 20.78 50.67 7.35
N LYS A 613 19.62 50.49 8.00
CA LYS A 613 18.21 50.44 7.50
C LYS A 613 17.79 49.32 6.52
N ASN A 614 16.97 48.39 7.02
CA ASN A 614 15.55 48.27 6.63
C ASN A 614 14.81 47.20 7.47
N PHE A 615 13.72 47.61 8.13
CA PHE A 615 12.76 46.72 8.79
C PHE A 615 11.97 45.95 7.74
N GLY A 616 11.97 44.61 7.78
CA GLY A 616 11.09 43.81 6.91
C GLY A 616 11.31 42.29 6.84
N SER A 617 12.42 41.72 7.34
CA SER A 617 12.78 40.33 7.02
C SER A 617 12.61 39.27 8.13
N GLU A 618 12.28 39.64 9.38
CA GLU A 618 12.19 38.65 10.47
C GLU A 618 10.88 37.83 10.50
N SER A 619 9.78 38.35 9.96
CA SER A 619 8.50 37.62 9.94
C SER A 619 8.48 36.49 8.90
N LEU A 620 9.18 36.66 7.77
CA LEU A 620 9.26 35.67 6.67
C LEU A 620 10.11 34.44 7.01
N ARG A 621 11.18 34.61 7.81
CA ARG A 621 11.99 33.47 8.27
C ARG A 621 11.26 32.61 9.30
N ARG A 622 10.45 33.22 10.16
CA ARG A 622 9.65 32.50 11.17
C ARG A 622 8.51 31.71 10.52
N SER A 623 7.82 32.29 9.52
CA SER A 623 6.78 31.60 8.76
C SER A 623 7.32 30.43 7.92
N ASN A 624 8.54 30.54 7.36
CA ASN A 624 9.13 29.45 6.57
C ASN A 624 9.52 28.24 7.42
N ILE A 625 10.01 28.44 8.66
CA ILE A 625 10.36 27.33 9.57
C ILE A 625 9.08 26.63 10.07
N GLU A 626 8.03 27.39 10.35
CA GLU A 626 6.74 26.86 10.80
C GLU A 626 6.04 26.07 9.69
N ARG A 627 6.05 26.59 8.45
CA ARG A 627 5.57 25.89 7.24
C ARG A 627 6.39 24.64 6.93
N GLN A 628 7.73 24.68 7.04
CA GLN A 628 8.56 23.49 6.92
C GLN A 628 8.21 22.43 7.97
N ARG A 629 7.90 22.83 9.21
CA ARG A 629 7.51 21.89 10.27
C ARG A 629 6.16 21.23 9.98
N GLU A 630 5.18 21.98 9.50
CA GLU A 630 3.88 21.45 9.07
C GLU A 630 4.03 20.52 7.87
N ASN A 631 4.91 20.83 6.92
CA ASN A 631 5.19 19.96 5.78
C ASN A 631 5.88 18.67 6.20
N VAL A 632 6.81 18.71 7.16
CA VAL A 632 7.37 17.49 7.76
C VAL A 632 6.28 16.67 8.45
N ASP A 633 5.35 17.29 9.19
CA ASP A 633 4.23 16.57 9.84
C ASP A 633 3.32 15.87 8.80
N THR A 634 3.01 16.55 7.69
CA THR A 634 2.21 15.99 6.59
C THR A 634 2.93 14.83 5.89
N LEU A 635 4.24 14.97 5.63
CA LEU A 635 5.06 13.90 5.06
C LEU A 635 5.06 12.66 5.97
N ILE A 636 5.32 12.86 7.26
CA ILE A 636 5.34 11.79 8.26
C ILE A 636 4.00 11.07 8.34
N LYS A 637 2.88 11.81 8.33
CA LYS A 637 1.54 11.21 8.33
C LYS A 637 1.29 10.35 7.08
N CYS A 638 1.75 10.80 5.92
CA CYS A 638 1.60 10.07 4.65
C CYS A 638 2.43 8.76 4.64
N ILE A 639 3.70 8.82 5.09
CA ILE A 639 4.60 7.65 5.13
C ILE A 639 4.20 6.61 6.18
N THR A 640 3.39 6.99 7.18
CA THR A 640 2.91 6.03 8.20
C THR A 640 2.00 4.96 7.58
N GLY A 641 1.42 5.20 6.41
CA GLY A 641 0.70 4.20 5.62
C GLY A 641 1.60 3.45 4.63
N ASN A 642 1.13 2.29 4.14
CA ASN A 642 1.76 1.60 3.01
C ASN A 642 1.40 2.36 1.71
N LEU A 643 2.37 3.10 1.17
CA LEU A 643 2.21 3.90 -0.06
C LEU A 643 2.38 3.07 -1.34
N GLY A 644 2.73 1.79 -1.20
CA GLY A 644 2.90 0.85 -2.31
C GLY A 644 4.06 1.19 -3.25
N PHE A 645 3.93 0.69 -4.47
CA PHE A 645 4.96 0.74 -5.50
C PHE A 645 4.40 1.37 -6.78
N SER A 646 5.23 2.16 -7.47
CA SER A 646 4.93 2.72 -8.79
C SER A 646 5.97 2.18 -9.77
N GLU A 647 5.54 1.44 -10.79
CA GLU A 647 6.44 0.80 -11.77
C GLU A 647 7.52 -0.08 -11.10
N GLY A 648 7.14 -0.79 -10.04
CA GLY A 648 8.05 -1.64 -9.27
C GLY A 648 9.03 -0.90 -8.34
N LYS A 649 8.83 0.40 -8.12
CA LYS A 649 9.71 1.22 -7.28
C LYS A 649 8.99 1.71 -6.02
N PRO A 650 9.66 1.69 -4.85
CA PRO A 650 9.02 2.07 -3.59
C PRO A 650 8.70 3.57 -3.54
N VAL A 651 7.40 3.90 -3.48
CA VAL A 651 6.90 5.28 -3.52
C VAL A 651 7.32 6.06 -2.26
N ALA A 652 7.33 5.42 -1.09
CA ALA A 652 7.71 6.09 0.15
C ALA A 652 9.19 6.48 0.17
N ALA A 653 10.10 5.59 -0.23
CA ALA A 653 11.53 5.88 -0.34
C ALA A 653 11.82 7.09 -1.26
N PHE A 654 11.20 7.12 -2.44
CA PHE A 654 11.35 8.20 -3.40
C PHE A 654 10.79 9.53 -2.88
N THR A 655 9.59 9.49 -2.30
CA THR A 655 8.93 10.66 -1.72
C THR A 655 9.75 11.25 -0.58
N ILE A 656 10.29 10.41 0.31
CA ILE A 656 11.20 10.82 1.39
C ILE A 656 12.43 11.48 0.79
N TYR A 657 13.09 10.82 -0.16
CA TYR A 657 14.31 11.30 -0.78
C TYR A 657 14.11 12.69 -1.42
N LYS A 658 13.10 12.85 -2.29
CA LYS A 658 12.79 14.14 -2.92
C LYS A 658 12.50 15.24 -1.90
N CYS A 659 11.78 14.94 -0.82
CA CYS A 659 11.52 15.91 0.25
C CYS A 659 12.82 16.33 0.96
N LEU A 660 13.70 15.37 1.28
CA LEU A 660 14.98 15.66 1.95
C LEU A 660 15.92 16.50 1.08
N VAL A 661 15.97 16.22 -0.23
CA VAL A 661 16.73 17.02 -1.21
C VAL A 661 16.14 18.42 -1.33
N HIS A 662 14.83 18.55 -1.54
CA HIS A 662 14.16 19.84 -1.72
C HIS A 662 14.30 20.74 -0.47
N TRP A 663 14.21 20.16 0.72
CA TRP A 663 14.41 20.90 1.98
C TRP A 663 15.88 21.13 2.34
N LYS A 664 16.82 20.68 1.49
CA LYS A 664 18.27 20.74 1.73
C LYS A 664 18.67 20.14 3.09
N SER A 665 17.98 19.08 3.50
CA SER A 665 18.16 18.47 4.81
C SER A 665 19.55 17.86 4.98
N PHE A 666 20.20 17.48 3.88
CA PHE A 666 21.55 16.91 3.88
C PHE A 666 22.66 17.93 4.16
N GLU A 667 22.41 19.21 3.86
CA GLU A 667 23.34 20.34 4.09
C GLU A 667 23.12 21.01 5.46
N ALA A 668 22.05 20.62 6.18
CA ALA A 668 21.66 21.26 7.42
C ALA A 668 22.55 20.83 8.60
N GLU A 669 23.06 21.80 9.35
CA GLU A 669 23.81 21.54 10.60
C GLU A 669 22.94 20.94 11.70
N ARG A 670 21.63 21.21 11.66
CA ARG A 670 20.62 20.66 12.58
C ARG A 670 19.31 20.42 11.84
N THR A 671 18.77 19.21 11.95
CA THR A 671 17.44 18.83 11.45
C THR A 671 16.87 17.73 12.35
N ASN A 672 15.56 17.75 12.59
CA ASN A 672 14.85 16.69 13.33
C ASN A 672 14.10 15.73 12.40
N VAL A 673 14.17 15.95 11.08
CA VAL A 673 13.44 15.15 10.09
C VAL A 673 14.00 13.72 10.06
N PHE A 674 15.32 13.57 10.11
CA PHE A 674 15.99 12.27 10.16
C PHE A 674 15.57 11.45 11.38
N ASP A 675 15.61 12.04 12.58
CA ASP A 675 15.22 11.35 13.81
C ASP A 675 13.76 10.85 13.75
N ARG A 676 12.86 11.64 13.17
CA ARG A 676 11.45 11.27 13.01
C ARG A 676 11.23 10.17 11.98
N LEU A 677 11.95 10.20 10.86
CA LEU A 677 11.92 9.13 9.86
C LEU A 677 12.44 7.81 10.45
N ILE A 678 13.53 7.86 11.22
CA ILE A 678 14.05 6.70 11.95
C ILE A 678 13.04 6.16 12.96
N GLN A 679 12.33 7.03 13.69
CA GLN A 679 11.27 6.60 14.61
C GLN A 679 10.12 5.87 13.89
N ILE A 680 9.71 6.34 12.71
CA ILE A 680 8.66 5.66 11.91
C ILE A 680 9.15 4.29 11.47
N ILE A 681 10.33 4.22 10.85
CA ILE A 681 10.92 2.95 10.41
C ILE A 681 11.00 2.01 11.62
N GLY A 682 11.47 2.51 12.77
CA GLY A 682 11.53 1.79 14.03
C GLY A 682 10.18 1.23 14.48
N SER A 683 9.14 2.07 14.54
CA SER A 683 7.79 1.64 14.94
C SER A 683 7.15 0.67 13.96
N ALA A 684 7.44 0.82 12.67
CA ALA A 684 6.87 -0.03 11.64
C ALA A 684 7.49 -1.43 11.61
N ILE A 685 8.70 -1.60 12.18
CA ILE A 685 9.37 -2.91 12.28
C ILE A 685 9.20 -3.58 13.65
N GLU A 686 8.31 -3.09 14.51
CA GLU A 686 8.02 -3.71 15.82
C GLU A 686 7.25 -5.05 15.67
N ASP A 687 6.40 -5.17 14.65
CA ASP A 687 5.72 -6.43 14.32
C ASP A 687 6.60 -7.31 13.43
N GLU A 688 7.54 -8.01 14.06
CA GLU A 688 8.52 -8.88 13.39
C GLU A 688 7.86 -10.08 12.68
N ALA A 689 6.61 -10.43 12.97
CA ALA A 689 5.92 -11.58 12.36
C ALA A 689 5.30 -11.28 10.99
N ASN A 690 5.11 -10.00 10.66
CA ASN A 690 4.44 -9.59 9.42
C ASN A 690 5.44 -9.54 8.24
N LYS A 691 5.48 -10.63 7.47
CA LYS A 691 6.39 -10.82 6.33
C LYS A 691 6.27 -9.72 5.27
N ASP A 692 5.04 -9.35 4.90
CA ASP A 692 4.77 -8.35 3.86
C ASP A 692 5.22 -6.95 4.30
N ASN A 693 4.98 -6.61 5.57
CA ASN A 693 5.45 -5.34 6.13
C ASN A 693 6.98 -5.28 6.23
N MET A 694 7.64 -6.39 6.61
CA MET A 694 9.11 -6.46 6.59
C MET A 694 9.67 -6.33 5.16
N ALA A 695 9.08 -7.02 4.19
CA ALA A 695 9.49 -6.93 2.78
C ALA A 695 9.29 -5.52 2.21
N TYR A 696 8.16 -4.87 2.51
CA TYR A 696 7.89 -3.47 2.16
C TYR A 696 8.96 -2.53 2.72
N TRP A 697 9.27 -2.62 4.01
CA TRP A 697 10.27 -1.74 4.62
C TRP A 697 11.70 -2.09 4.21
N LEU A 698 12.02 -3.35 3.91
CA LEU A 698 13.31 -3.73 3.34
C LEU A 698 13.53 -3.07 1.97
N SER A 699 12.52 -3.10 1.08
CA SER A 699 12.59 -2.43 -0.22
C SER A 699 12.73 -0.91 -0.08
N ASN A 700 11.92 -0.29 0.79
CA ASN A 700 11.97 1.16 1.01
C ASN A 700 13.29 1.64 1.63
N THR A 701 13.79 0.96 2.66
CA THR A 701 15.02 1.36 3.37
C THR A 701 16.27 1.11 2.54
N SER A 702 16.36 -0.01 1.80
CA SER A 702 17.46 -0.28 0.89
C SER A 702 17.52 0.70 -0.29
N THR A 703 16.36 1.02 -0.88
CA THR A 703 16.27 2.02 -1.96
C THR A 703 16.61 3.43 -1.46
N LEU A 704 16.14 3.81 -0.28
CA LEU A 704 16.50 5.11 0.31
C LEU A 704 18.00 5.19 0.63
N LEU A 705 18.60 4.10 1.12
CA LEU A 705 20.04 4.01 1.39
C LEU A 705 20.87 4.16 0.11
N PHE A 706 20.42 3.52 -0.98
CA PHE A 706 21.01 3.68 -2.31
C PHE A 706 20.97 5.14 -2.78
N LEU A 707 19.81 5.79 -2.73
CA LEU A 707 19.66 7.19 -3.17
C LEU A 707 20.52 8.15 -2.32
N LEU A 708 20.67 7.89 -1.02
CA LEU A 708 21.58 8.63 -0.15
C LEU A 708 23.06 8.40 -0.53
N GLN A 709 23.44 7.17 -0.85
CA GLN A 709 24.82 6.84 -1.25
C GLN A 709 25.26 7.62 -2.48
N GLN A 710 24.39 7.71 -3.50
CA GLN A 710 24.69 8.46 -4.72
C GLN A 710 24.76 9.98 -4.51
N THR A 711 23.98 10.50 -3.57
CA THR A 711 23.89 11.95 -3.34
C THR A 711 25.04 12.51 -2.48
N LEU A 712 25.62 11.70 -1.59
CA LEU A 712 26.64 12.15 -0.62
C LEU A 712 28.07 11.84 -1.12
N LYS A 713 28.96 12.85 -1.21
CA LYS A 713 30.36 12.62 -1.60
C LYS A 713 31.10 11.67 -0.65
N ALA A 714 31.75 10.65 -1.20
CA ALA A 714 32.77 9.87 -0.50
C ALA A 714 34.02 10.73 -0.29
N THR A 715 34.27 11.21 0.93
CA THR A 715 35.57 11.79 1.31
C THR A 715 36.61 10.68 1.32
N GLY A 716 37.33 10.49 0.21
CA GLY A 716 38.39 9.47 0.15
C GLY A 716 38.88 9.07 -1.24
N THR A 717 39.11 9.99 -2.18
CA THR A 717 40.01 9.72 -3.31
C THR A 717 41.18 10.69 -3.25
N ALA A 718 42.35 10.15 -2.89
CA ALA A 718 43.61 10.87 -2.86
C ALA A 718 44.05 11.22 -4.29
N GLY A 719 43.61 12.36 -4.78
CA GLY A 719 44.26 13.06 -5.89
C GLY A 719 45.60 13.61 -5.42
N LYS A 720 46.68 13.24 -6.12
CA LYS A 720 48.05 13.75 -5.93
C LYS A 720 48.08 15.27 -5.68
N PRO A 721 48.97 15.78 -4.80
CA PRO A 721 49.14 17.22 -4.64
C PRO A 721 49.80 17.80 -5.91
N PRO A 722 49.38 18.98 -6.39
CA PRO A 722 50.13 19.66 -7.43
C PRO A 722 51.43 20.20 -6.84
N GLN A 723 52.53 19.99 -7.56
CA GLN A 723 53.82 20.62 -7.25
C GLN A 723 53.76 22.15 -7.39
N PRO A 724 54.60 22.89 -6.65
CA PRO A 724 54.57 24.34 -6.63
C PRO A 724 55.29 24.89 -7.86
N THR A 725 54.65 25.81 -8.60
CA THR A 725 55.33 26.65 -9.58
C THR A 725 55.40 28.09 -9.07
N SER A 726 56.64 28.48 -8.79
CA SER A 726 57.27 29.81 -8.78
C SER A 726 56.40 31.08 -8.76
N PHE A 727 56.58 31.84 -7.66
CA PHE A 727 56.95 33.27 -7.49
C PHE A 727 56.69 34.38 -8.55
N PHE A 728 56.01 34.17 -9.68
CA PHE A 728 55.68 35.24 -10.63
C PHE A 728 54.23 35.10 -11.11
N GLY A 729 53.30 35.57 -10.27
CA GLY A 729 51.87 35.60 -10.61
C GLY A 729 51.02 36.47 -9.69
N ARG A 730 51.61 37.18 -8.72
CA ARG A 730 50.94 38.29 -8.04
C ARG A 730 51.16 39.54 -8.87
N MET A 731 50.05 40.19 -9.24
CA MET A 731 49.92 41.45 -9.97
C MET A 731 49.56 41.31 -11.46
N ALA A 732 48.35 40.82 -11.73
CA ALA A 732 47.52 41.42 -12.77
C ALA A 732 46.04 41.22 -12.46
N GLN A 733 45.37 42.34 -12.18
CA GLN A 733 43.95 42.62 -12.42
C GLN A 733 42.90 42.00 -11.47
N GLY A 734 42.53 42.83 -10.49
CA GLY A 734 41.13 42.96 -10.08
C GLY A 734 40.26 43.63 -11.16
N PHE A 735 38.95 43.57 -10.92
CA PHE A 735 37.81 43.99 -11.75
C PHE A 735 37.38 43.02 -12.86
N ARG A 736 36.39 42.16 -12.55
CA ARG A 736 35.07 42.11 -13.22
C ARG A 736 34.19 40.96 -12.69
N SER A 737 33.02 41.35 -12.17
CA SER A 737 31.68 40.74 -12.30
C SER A 737 31.51 39.24 -12.55
N SER A 738 30.59 38.65 -11.77
CA SER A 738 29.95 37.33 -11.92
C SER A 738 29.72 36.87 -13.36
N PRO A 739 29.90 35.57 -13.66
CA PRO A 739 29.21 34.93 -14.77
C PRO A 739 27.91 34.31 -14.27
N SER A 740 26.82 34.94 -14.67
CA SER A 740 25.50 34.33 -14.81
C SER A 740 25.56 33.05 -15.63
N SER A 741 24.93 31.99 -15.10
CA SER A 741 24.10 31.00 -15.78
C SER A 741 24.29 30.83 -17.29
N ALA A 742 24.93 29.72 -17.67
CA ALA A 742 24.63 29.03 -18.91
C ALA A 742 24.91 27.54 -18.71
N ASN A 743 23.90 26.79 -18.27
CA ASN A 743 23.77 25.37 -18.61
C ASN A 743 22.31 25.17 -19.01
N LEU A 744 22.14 24.82 -20.29
CA LEU A 744 20.88 24.41 -20.88
C LEU A 744 20.27 23.24 -20.08
N GLN A 745 18.97 23.36 -19.80
CA GLN A 745 18.13 22.28 -19.29
C GLN A 745 17.77 21.30 -20.40
N VAL A 746 18.01 20.01 -20.16
CA VAL A 746 17.19 18.88 -20.67
C VAL A 746 17.12 17.84 -19.55
N GLY A 747 15.92 17.35 -19.26
CA GLY A 747 15.56 16.64 -18.03
C GLY A 747 16.32 15.34 -17.76
N GLY A 748 16.80 15.24 -16.52
CA GLY A 748 17.37 14.06 -15.86
C GLY A 748 17.45 14.35 -14.35
N LEU A 749 17.41 13.32 -13.50
CA LEU A 749 17.50 13.47 -12.05
C LEU A 749 18.80 14.23 -11.71
N ASP A 750 18.70 15.49 -11.27
CA ASP A 750 19.85 16.36 -10.97
C ASP A 750 20.49 15.91 -9.64
N VAL A 751 21.22 14.79 -9.64
CA VAL A 751 22.01 14.33 -8.48
C VAL A 751 23.24 15.23 -8.38
N ARG A 752 23.03 16.44 -7.85
CA ARG A 752 24.15 17.25 -7.36
C ARG A 752 24.81 16.48 -6.24
N GLN A 753 26.11 16.22 -6.38
CA GLN A 753 26.91 15.71 -5.27
C GLN A 753 26.93 16.74 -4.14
N ILE A 754 26.23 16.43 -3.04
CA ILE A 754 26.07 17.31 -1.88
C ILE A 754 27.15 16.98 -0.83
N GLU A 755 27.74 18.01 -0.24
CA GLU A 755 28.60 17.87 0.93
C GLU A 755 27.73 17.65 2.18
N ALA A 756 27.53 16.38 2.55
CA ALA A 756 26.70 16.01 3.69
C ALA A 756 27.25 16.54 5.01
N LYS A 757 26.39 17.16 5.84
CA LYS A 757 26.72 17.46 7.24
C LYS A 757 26.51 16.25 8.15
N TYR A 758 27.02 16.33 9.37
CA TYR A 758 27.02 15.24 10.34
C TYR A 758 25.65 14.53 10.53
N PRO A 759 24.50 15.24 10.65
CA PRO A 759 23.20 14.58 10.79
C PRO A 759 22.83 13.67 9.62
N ALA A 760 23.20 14.03 8.39
CA ALA A 760 22.95 13.23 7.19
C ALA A 760 23.80 11.96 7.15
N LEU A 761 25.07 12.05 7.58
CA LEU A 761 25.96 10.89 7.70
C LEU A 761 25.47 9.93 8.80
N LEU A 762 24.99 10.46 9.93
CA LEU A 762 24.39 9.66 10.99
C LEU A 762 23.11 8.97 10.51
N PHE A 763 22.25 9.69 9.79
CA PHE A 763 21.04 9.12 9.18
C PHE A 763 21.37 7.97 8.21
N LYS A 764 22.39 8.13 7.35
CA LYS A 764 22.88 7.06 6.46
C LYS A 764 23.33 5.84 7.27
N GLN A 765 24.12 6.04 8.33
CA GLN A 765 24.60 4.95 9.18
C GLN A 765 23.46 4.22 9.90
N GLN A 766 22.49 4.97 10.43
CA GLN A 766 21.30 4.39 11.07
C GLN A 766 20.46 3.62 10.06
N LEU A 767 20.25 4.15 8.86
CA LEU A 767 19.50 3.48 7.80
C LEU A 767 20.17 2.17 7.36
N SER A 768 21.51 2.14 7.26
CA SER A 768 22.28 0.91 7.03
C SER A 768 21.99 -0.14 8.10
N ALA A 769 22.03 0.25 9.37
CA ALA A 769 21.73 -0.67 10.49
C ALA A 769 20.27 -1.17 10.45
N TYR A 770 19.31 -0.36 9.97
CA TYR A 770 17.93 -0.80 9.79
C TYR A 770 17.78 -1.80 8.63
N VAL A 771 18.45 -1.60 7.50
CA VAL A 771 18.46 -2.57 6.39
C VAL A 771 19.01 -3.91 6.89
N GLU A 772 20.13 -3.90 7.61
CA GLU A 772 20.72 -5.09 8.22
C GLU A 772 19.78 -5.76 9.22
N LYS A 773 19.10 -4.98 10.07
CA LYS A 773 18.15 -5.50 11.06
C LYS A 773 16.93 -6.15 10.39
N ILE A 774 16.31 -5.48 9.42
CA ILE A 774 15.12 -6.00 8.72
C ILE A 774 15.48 -7.26 7.94
N TYR A 775 16.63 -7.26 7.25
CA TYR A 775 17.18 -8.44 6.59
C TYR A 775 17.35 -9.60 7.58
N GLY A 776 17.97 -9.34 8.74
CA GLY A 776 18.18 -10.34 9.79
C GLY A 776 16.87 -10.94 10.28
N ILE A 777 15.84 -10.11 10.53
CA ILE A 777 14.51 -10.57 10.96
C ILE A 777 13.87 -11.48 9.91
N ILE A 778 13.86 -11.08 8.63
CA ILE A 778 13.28 -11.90 7.55
C ILE A 778 13.99 -13.25 7.46
N ARG A 779 15.33 -13.23 7.47
CA ARG A 779 16.16 -14.43 7.43
C ARG A 779 15.89 -15.35 8.62
N ASP A 780 15.90 -14.82 9.83
CA ASP A 780 15.77 -15.62 11.06
C ASP A 780 14.36 -16.19 11.21
N ASN A 781 13.33 -15.45 10.79
CA ASN A 781 11.96 -15.96 10.71
C ASN A 781 11.83 -17.11 9.69
N ALA A 782 12.43 -16.96 8.50
CA ALA A 782 12.45 -18.02 7.51
C ALA A 782 13.19 -19.28 8.03
N LYS A 783 14.37 -19.10 8.65
CA LYS A 783 15.11 -20.19 9.29
C LYS A 783 14.29 -20.88 10.38
N LYS A 784 13.56 -20.13 11.21
CA LYS A 784 12.71 -20.68 12.29
C LYS A 784 11.58 -21.54 11.74
N GLU A 785 10.88 -21.06 10.71
CA GLU A 785 9.81 -21.84 10.06
C GLU A 785 10.36 -23.10 9.37
N LEU A 786 11.47 -22.96 8.65
CA LEU A 786 12.14 -24.08 7.99
C LEU A 786 12.72 -25.08 8.99
N SER A 787 13.27 -24.63 10.12
CA SER A 787 13.80 -25.52 11.16
C SER A 787 12.75 -26.53 11.63
N SER A 788 11.51 -26.06 11.85
CA SER A 788 10.41 -26.95 12.26
C SER A 788 10.07 -27.98 11.18
N LEU A 789 10.11 -27.59 9.90
CA LEU A 789 9.80 -28.49 8.78
C LEU A 789 10.94 -29.48 8.53
N ILE A 790 12.19 -29.03 8.61
CA ILE A 790 13.39 -29.85 8.47
C ILE A 790 13.47 -30.87 9.61
N SER A 791 13.12 -30.52 10.84
CA SER A 791 13.03 -31.47 11.94
C SER A 791 12.04 -32.61 11.65
N LEU A 792 10.89 -32.31 11.02
CA LEU A 792 9.93 -33.34 10.60
C LEU A 792 10.48 -34.24 9.48
N CYS A 793 11.21 -33.66 8.51
CA CYS A 793 11.92 -34.44 7.49
C CYS A 793 12.98 -35.37 8.11
N ILE A 794 13.71 -34.89 9.12
CA ILE A 794 14.71 -35.69 9.84
C ILE A 794 14.04 -36.80 10.66
N GLU A 795 12.89 -36.53 11.29
CA GLU A 795 12.12 -37.55 12.02
C GLU A 795 11.59 -38.64 11.08
N GLU A 796 11.04 -38.27 9.92
CA GLU A 796 10.59 -39.24 8.90
C GLU A 796 11.77 -40.07 8.37
N ALA A 797 12.93 -39.44 8.16
CA ALA A 797 14.16 -40.10 7.74
C ALA A 797 14.70 -41.11 8.77
N ARG A 798 14.28 -41.05 10.04
CA ARG A 798 14.64 -42.03 11.09
C ARG A 798 13.70 -43.24 11.13
N THR A 799 12.56 -43.18 10.45
CA THR A 799 11.56 -44.26 10.44
C THR A 799 11.75 -45.18 9.23
N PRO A 800 12.01 -46.49 9.42
CA PRO A 800 12.16 -47.41 8.30
C PRO A 800 10.81 -47.60 7.58
N ARG A 801 10.78 -47.42 6.25
CA ARG A 801 9.58 -47.65 5.43
C ARG A 801 9.27 -49.14 5.35
N GLU A 802 8.13 -49.56 5.92
CA GLU A 802 7.50 -50.83 5.56
C GLU A 802 6.86 -50.69 4.17
N THR A 803 7.44 -51.32 3.14
CA THR A 803 6.79 -51.50 1.84
C THR A 803 5.59 -52.43 1.99
N SER A 804 4.38 -51.86 2.01
CA SER A 804 3.15 -52.61 1.76
C SER A 804 3.05 -52.91 0.26
N SER A 805 3.26 -54.18 -0.08
CA SER A 805 3.08 -54.75 -1.41
C SER A 805 1.63 -54.60 -1.91
N GLY A 806 1.43 -53.97 -3.08
CA GLY A 806 0.13 -53.92 -3.74
C GLY A 806 0.12 -53.25 -5.12
N SER A 807 0.41 -54.04 -6.16
CA SER A 807 0.06 -53.90 -7.60
C SER A 807 0.37 -52.59 -8.37
N SER A 808 1.34 -52.72 -9.27
CA SER A 808 1.43 -52.16 -10.64
C SER A 808 0.43 -51.09 -11.13
N SER A 809 0.95 -49.89 -11.41
CA SER A 809 0.74 -49.21 -12.70
C SER A 809 1.91 -48.29 -13.01
N ILE A 810 2.52 -48.50 -14.17
CA ILE A 810 3.53 -47.63 -14.77
C ILE A 810 2.83 -46.30 -15.13
N ASN A 811 3.15 -45.24 -14.39
CA ASN A 811 3.16 -43.86 -14.86
C ASN A 811 4.02 -43.03 -13.89
N ASP A 812 4.88 -42.21 -14.49
CA ASP A 812 5.87 -41.34 -13.87
C ASP A 812 5.33 -40.44 -12.74
N SER A 813 6.27 -40.04 -11.87
CA SER A 813 6.15 -39.22 -10.65
C SER A 813 5.82 -39.99 -9.36
N SER A 814 6.88 -40.33 -8.61
CA SER A 814 6.78 -40.73 -7.20
C SER A 814 6.05 -39.65 -6.40
N PRO A 815 5.12 -39.99 -5.48
CA PRO A 815 4.52 -39.00 -4.60
C PRO A 815 5.58 -38.48 -3.64
N THR A 816 6.01 -37.25 -3.88
CA THR A 816 6.89 -36.43 -3.04
C THR A 816 6.37 -36.44 -1.59
N SER A 817 7.26 -36.61 -0.60
CA SER A 817 6.83 -36.57 0.81
C SER A 817 6.15 -35.23 1.12
N PRO A 818 5.05 -35.23 1.90
CA PRO A 818 4.33 -34.00 2.24
C PRO A 818 5.23 -32.97 2.97
N HIS A 819 6.31 -33.40 3.60
CA HIS A 819 7.22 -32.52 4.34
C HIS A 819 8.15 -31.70 3.42
N TRP A 820 8.74 -32.33 2.39
CA TRP A 820 9.55 -31.63 1.38
C TRP A 820 8.70 -30.64 0.57
N HIS A 821 7.47 -31.03 0.22
CA HIS A 821 6.53 -30.12 -0.43
C HIS A 821 6.21 -28.87 0.43
N ASN A 822 6.09 -29.03 1.75
CA ASN A 822 5.87 -27.91 2.66
C ASN A 822 7.10 -26.98 2.76
N ILE A 823 8.32 -27.52 2.70
CA ILE A 823 9.55 -26.73 2.62
C ILE A 823 9.54 -25.87 1.35
N ILE A 824 9.26 -26.47 0.19
CA ILE A 824 9.18 -25.77 -1.09
C ILE A 824 8.08 -24.71 -1.09
N LYS A 825 6.92 -25.03 -0.50
CA LYS A 825 5.83 -24.06 -0.32
C LYS A 825 6.25 -22.87 0.55
N ASN A 826 7.04 -23.10 1.60
CA ASN A 826 7.58 -22.03 2.44
C ASN A 826 8.57 -21.15 1.66
N LEU A 827 9.52 -21.77 0.94
CA LEU A 827 10.49 -21.07 0.08
C LEU A 827 9.79 -20.23 -0.99
N ASN A 828 8.76 -20.78 -1.64
CA ASN A 828 7.92 -20.06 -2.59
C ASN A 828 7.18 -18.89 -1.94
N GLY A 829 6.59 -19.09 -0.75
CA GLY A 829 5.92 -18.02 -0.02
C GLY A 829 6.84 -16.85 0.32
N LEU A 830 8.08 -17.15 0.76
CA LEU A 830 9.10 -16.15 1.00
C LEU A 830 9.52 -15.43 -0.28
N LEU A 831 9.83 -16.18 -1.34
CA LEU A 831 10.27 -15.63 -2.63
C LEU A 831 9.19 -14.74 -3.25
N TYR A 832 7.92 -15.17 -3.24
CA TYR A 832 6.80 -14.37 -3.75
C TYR A 832 6.58 -13.11 -2.92
N SER A 833 6.60 -13.18 -1.58
CA SER A 833 6.46 -11.99 -0.74
C SER A 833 7.59 -10.98 -1.01
N LEU A 834 8.84 -11.41 -1.14
CA LEU A 834 9.96 -10.51 -1.45
C LEU A 834 9.87 -9.92 -2.87
N LYS A 835 9.40 -10.71 -3.84
CA LYS A 835 9.23 -10.29 -5.24
C LYS A 835 8.06 -9.30 -5.42
N ASP A 836 6.92 -9.58 -4.79
CA ASP A 836 5.72 -8.75 -4.86
C ASP A 836 5.94 -7.37 -4.22
N HIS A 837 6.89 -7.28 -3.27
CA HIS A 837 7.34 -6.04 -2.64
C HIS A 837 8.60 -5.45 -3.27
N PHE A 838 9.03 -5.94 -4.44
CA PHE A 838 10.16 -5.39 -5.20
C PHE A 838 11.43 -5.18 -4.33
N VAL A 839 11.76 -6.17 -3.50
CA VAL A 839 13.02 -6.15 -2.75
C VAL A 839 14.18 -6.31 -3.75
N PRO A 840 15.28 -5.56 -3.61
CA PRO A 840 16.43 -5.66 -4.51
C PRO A 840 16.90 -7.12 -4.69
N PRO A 841 17.06 -7.61 -5.94
CA PRO A 841 17.38 -9.02 -6.21
C PRO A 841 18.62 -9.52 -5.48
N VAL A 842 19.66 -8.69 -5.34
CA VAL A 842 20.88 -9.03 -4.60
C VAL A 842 20.59 -9.38 -3.13
N LEU A 843 19.65 -8.69 -2.47
CA LEU A 843 19.28 -9.01 -1.09
C LEU A 843 18.50 -10.33 -1.03
N VAL A 844 17.60 -10.57 -1.98
CA VAL A 844 16.83 -11.82 -2.07
C VAL A 844 17.76 -13.01 -2.31
N GLN A 845 18.72 -12.87 -3.24
CA GLN A 845 19.75 -13.87 -3.51
C GLN A 845 20.54 -14.25 -2.27
N ARG A 846 20.97 -13.25 -1.49
CA ARG A 846 21.72 -13.46 -0.25
C ARG A 846 20.88 -14.13 0.83
N ILE A 847 19.58 -13.81 0.95
CA ILE A 847 18.65 -14.50 1.85
C ILE A 847 18.52 -15.97 1.44
N CYS A 848 18.29 -16.25 0.15
CA CYS A 848 18.18 -17.61 -0.37
C CYS A 848 19.46 -18.41 -0.13
N THR A 849 20.64 -17.84 -0.40
CA THR A 849 21.93 -18.49 -0.13
C THR A 849 22.05 -18.89 1.33
N GLN A 850 21.75 -17.98 2.27
CA GLN A 850 21.83 -18.28 3.71
C GLN A 850 20.80 -19.32 4.19
N ILE A 851 19.62 -19.34 3.58
CA ILE A 851 18.62 -20.37 3.87
C ILE A 851 19.12 -21.74 3.40
N PHE A 852 19.73 -21.83 2.23
CA PHE A 852 20.28 -23.09 1.71
C PHE A 852 21.50 -23.54 2.53
N THR A 853 22.38 -22.63 2.95
CA THR A 853 23.44 -22.95 3.92
C THR A 853 22.86 -23.49 5.23
N PHE A 854 21.77 -22.90 5.73
CA PHE A 854 21.09 -23.39 6.94
C PHE A 854 20.49 -24.80 6.76
N ILE A 855 19.83 -25.06 5.63
CA ILE A 855 19.32 -26.40 5.28
C ILE A 855 20.48 -27.41 5.23
N ASN A 856 21.60 -27.04 4.59
CA ASN A 856 22.82 -27.86 4.54
C ASN A 856 23.30 -28.22 5.96
N VAL A 857 23.46 -27.22 6.83
CA VAL A 857 23.93 -27.40 8.22
C VAL A 857 22.99 -28.32 9.00
N GLN A 858 21.68 -28.08 8.96
CA GLN A 858 20.69 -28.86 9.73
C GLN A 858 20.64 -30.33 9.29
N LEU A 859 20.58 -30.59 7.99
CA LEU A 859 20.52 -31.96 7.46
C LEU A 859 21.84 -32.70 7.66
N PHE A 860 22.96 -32.05 7.35
CA PHE A 860 24.28 -32.66 7.47
C PHE A 860 24.65 -32.96 8.93
N ASN A 861 24.41 -32.03 9.87
CA ASN A 861 24.65 -32.29 11.29
C ASN A 861 23.75 -33.41 11.81
N SER A 862 22.52 -33.54 11.30
CA SER A 862 21.61 -34.63 11.68
C SER A 862 22.14 -36.00 11.23
N LEU A 863 22.73 -36.09 10.03
CA LEU A 863 23.42 -37.31 9.56
C LEU A 863 24.58 -37.69 10.50
N LEU A 864 25.38 -36.72 10.96
CA LEU A 864 26.55 -36.97 11.81
C LEU A 864 26.22 -37.30 13.28
N LEU A 865 25.03 -36.90 13.74
CA LEU A 865 24.60 -37.07 15.13
C LEU A 865 23.77 -38.34 15.35
N HIS A 866 23.04 -38.82 14.34
CA HIS A 866 22.07 -39.91 14.49
C HIS A 866 22.38 -41.08 13.55
N LYS A 867 22.54 -42.27 14.11
CA LYS A 867 22.83 -43.49 13.35
C LYS A 867 21.69 -43.85 12.41
N GLU A 868 20.46 -43.62 12.85
CA GLU A 868 19.22 -43.91 12.11
C GLU A 868 19.07 -43.05 10.85
N CYS A 869 19.81 -41.93 10.74
CA CYS A 869 19.82 -41.09 9.55
C CYS A 869 20.90 -41.51 8.53
N CYS A 870 21.84 -42.38 8.92
CA CYS A 870 22.91 -42.89 8.06
C CYS A 870 22.56 -44.28 7.50
N THR A 871 21.41 -44.43 6.87
CA THR A 871 21.01 -45.68 6.18
C THR A 871 20.74 -45.45 4.70
N PHE A 872 20.62 -46.53 3.91
CA PHE A 872 20.35 -46.40 2.48
C PHE A 872 18.96 -45.78 2.24
N SER A 873 17.93 -46.26 2.94
CA SER A 873 16.56 -45.74 2.76
C SER A 873 16.40 -44.29 3.23
N SER A 874 17.07 -43.93 4.33
CA SER A 874 17.12 -42.56 4.85
C SER A 874 17.82 -41.61 3.88
N ALA A 875 18.97 -42.02 3.33
CA ALA A 875 19.70 -41.26 2.34
C ALA A 875 18.92 -41.12 1.02
N GLU A 876 18.22 -42.16 0.57
CA GLU A 876 17.36 -42.09 -0.62
C GLU A 876 16.20 -41.09 -0.43
N TYR A 877 15.59 -41.06 0.76
CA TYR A 877 14.57 -40.07 1.10
C TYR A 877 15.11 -38.64 1.09
N VAL A 878 16.28 -38.40 1.71
CA VAL A 878 16.91 -37.07 1.71
C VAL A 878 17.34 -36.68 0.29
N LYS A 879 17.84 -37.63 -0.51
CA LYS A 879 18.22 -37.39 -1.91
C LYS A 879 17.03 -36.92 -2.74
N ALA A 880 15.88 -37.59 -2.64
CA ALA A 880 14.67 -37.18 -3.35
C ALA A 880 14.25 -35.74 -2.98
N GLY A 881 14.36 -35.36 -1.71
CA GLY A 881 14.12 -33.99 -1.27
C GLY A 881 15.13 -32.97 -1.80
N LEU A 882 16.41 -33.34 -1.88
CA LEU A 882 17.46 -32.50 -2.48
C LEU A 882 17.21 -32.30 -3.98
N ASP A 883 16.76 -33.34 -4.70
CA ASP A 883 16.41 -33.25 -6.13
C ASP A 883 15.23 -32.27 -6.34
N GLU A 884 14.25 -32.23 -5.44
CA GLU A 884 13.17 -31.23 -5.49
C GLU A 884 13.68 -29.80 -5.21
N LEU A 885 14.64 -29.64 -4.30
CA LEU A 885 15.29 -28.34 -4.04
C LEU A 885 16.15 -27.88 -5.22
N GLU A 886 16.81 -28.80 -5.93
CA GLU A 886 17.53 -28.52 -7.18
C GLU A 886 16.56 -28.03 -8.25
N LEU A 887 15.43 -28.74 -8.41
CA LEU A 887 14.38 -28.36 -9.33
C LEU A 887 13.79 -27.00 -8.98
N TRP A 888 13.61 -26.69 -7.69
CA TRP A 888 13.15 -25.38 -7.24
C TRP A 888 14.15 -24.28 -7.59
N CYS A 889 15.45 -24.48 -7.37
CA CYS A 889 16.50 -23.54 -7.77
C CYS A 889 16.51 -23.30 -9.29
N GLY A 890 16.22 -24.31 -10.10
CA GLY A 890 16.10 -24.16 -11.55
C GLY A 890 14.87 -23.37 -12.01
N HIS A 891 13.76 -23.43 -11.25
CA HIS A 891 12.54 -22.66 -11.53
C HIS A 891 12.59 -21.23 -10.98
N ALA A 892 13.28 -21.01 -9.86
CA ALA A 892 13.56 -19.68 -9.35
C ALA A 892 14.51 -18.97 -10.32
N GLN A 893 14.16 -17.76 -10.78
CA GLN A 893 15.00 -17.04 -11.75
C GLN A 893 16.46 -16.91 -11.22
N PRO A 894 17.48 -16.98 -12.09
CA PRO A 894 18.88 -16.95 -11.69
C PRO A 894 19.24 -15.72 -10.84
N GLU A 895 18.55 -14.60 -11.08
CA GLU A 895 18.70 -13.33 -10.36
C GLU A 895 18.32 -13.41 -8.87
N TYR A 896 17.47 -14.35 -8.47
CA TYR A 896 16.98 -14.49 -7.09
C TYR A 896 17.50 -15.72 -6.36
N ALA A 897 17.73 -16.84 -7.05
CA ALA A 897 18.28 -18.03 -6.41
C ALA A 897 19.81 -18.10 -6.53
N GLY A 898 20.41 -17.51 -7.57
CA GLY A 898 21.86 -17.45 -7.75
C GLY A 898 22.56 -18.81 -7.56
N THR A 899 23.63 -18.82 -6.75
CA THR A 899 24.43 -20.00 -6.41
C THR A 899 23.90 -20.77 -5.19
N SER A 900 22.64 -20.57 -4.78
CA SER A 900 22.11 -21.19 -3.53
C SER A 900 22.16 -22.72 -3.55
N TRP A 901 22.09 -23.35 -4.72
CA TRP A 901 22.27 -24.81 -4.87
C TRP A 901 23.66 -25.31 -4.47
N ASP A 902 24.69 -24.48 -4.67
CA ASP A 902 26.08 -24.83 -4.34
C ASP A 902 26.31 -24.87 -2.83
N GLU A 903 25.45 -24.23 -2.03
CA GLU A 903 25.54 -24.22 -0.57
C GLU A 903 25.19 -25.58 0.06
N LEU A 904 24.41 -26.42 -0.63
CA LEU A 904 24.02 -27.77 -0.19
C LEU A 904 25.12 -28.82 -0.38
N LYS A 905 26.35 -28.40 -0.68
CA LYS A 905 27.47 -29.26 -1.04
C LYS A 905 27.82 -30.37 -0.02
N HIS A 906 27.73 -30.11 1.28
CA HIS A 906 28.12 -31.10 2.30
C HIS A 906 27.09 -32.22 2.41
N VAL A 907 25.79 -31.87 2.50
CA VAL A 907 24.71 -32.87 2.55
C VAL A 907 24.59 -33.63 1.23
N ARG A 908 24.79 -32.97 0.07
CA ARG A 908 24.75 -33.61 -1.25
C ARG A 908 25.84 -34.66 -1.41
N GLN A 909 27.07 -34.35 -1.03
CA GLN A 909 28.17 -35.32 -1.10
C GLN A 909 27.96 -36.50 -0.13
N ALA A 910 27.57 -36.21 1.12
CA ALA A 910 27.29 -37.25 2.10
C ALA A 910 26.17 -38.20 1.66
N VAL A 911 25.02 -37.66 1.22
CA VAL A 911 23.88 -38.45 0.74
C VAL A 911 24.22 -39.17 -0.57
N GLY A 912 24.93 -38.51 -1.49
CA GLY A 912 25.41 -39.11 -2.73
C GLY A 912 26.26 -40.36 -2.48
N PHE A 913 27.17 -40.30 -1.50
CA PHE A 913 27.94 -41.45 -1.05
C PHE A 913 27.06 -42.54 -0.39
N LEU A 914 26.13 -42.16 0.49
CA LEU A 914 25.26 -43.09 1.22
C LEU A 914 24.33 -43.90 0.30
N VAL A 915 23.96 -43.39 -0.87
CA VAL A 915 23.10 -44.08 -1.85
C VAL A 915 23.89 -45.04 -2.78
N ILE A 916 25.22 -45.12 -2.68
CA ILE A 916 26.01 -46.07 -3.50
C ILE A 916 25.84 -47.50 -2.98
N HIS A 917 25.48 -48.46 -3.83
CA HIS A 917 25.24 -49.86 -3.42
C HIS A 917 26.51 -50.67 -3.12
N GLN A 918 27.64 -50.42 -3.80
CA GLN A 918 28.87 -51.23 -3.68
C GLN A 918 29.99 -50.52 -2.89
N LYS A 919 29.71 -50.13 -1.64
CA LYS A 919 30.63 -49.32 -0.83
C LYS A 919 31.96 -50.01 -0.46
N SER A 920 32.05 -51.34 -0.54
CA SER A 920 33.28 -52.09 -0.25
C SER A 920 34.37 -51.96 -1.30
N ARG A 921 34.04 -51.49 -2.51
CA ARG A 921 34.99 -51.30 -3.63
C ARG A 921 35.55 -49.88 -3.71
N ILE A 922 35.07 -48.97 -2.88
CA ILE A 922 35.49 -47.57 -2.85
C ILE A 922 36.81 -47.48 -2.08
N THR A 923 37.84 -46.93 -2.71
CA THR A 923 39.14 -46.69 -2.06
C THR A 923 39.15 -45.37 -1.29
N TYR A 924 40.20 -45.14 -0.48
CA TYR A 924 40.37 -43.87 0.23
C TYR A 924 40.53 -42.68 -0.72
N GLU A 925 41.25 -42.86 -1.84
CA GLU A 925 41.39 -41.82 -2.87
C GLU A 925 40.04 -41.54 -3.53
N ASP A 926 39.31 -42.57 -3.99
CA ASP A 926 37.98 -42.38 -4.59
C ASP A 926 37.01 -41.61 -3.67
N LEU A 927 37.11 -41.84 -2.35
CA LEU A 927 36.25 -41.21 -1.36
C LEU A 927 36.63 -39.73 -1.11
N THR A 928 37.91 -39.40 -1.11
CA THR A 928 38.42 -38.05 -0.78
C THR A 928 38.61 -37.15 -1.98
N THR A 929 38.83 -37.67 -3.18
CA THR A 929 39.03 -36.86 -4.40
C THR A 929 37.76 -36.79 -5.25
N ASP A 930 37.05 -37.92 -5.41
CA ASP A 930 36.02 -38.04 -6.44
C ASP A 930 34.60 -37.95 -5.88
N LEU A 931 34.34 -38.58 -4.73
CA LEU A 931 33.00 -38.66 -4.15
C LEU A 931 32.69 -37.53 -3.16
N CYS A 932 33.61 -37.23 -2.25
CA CYS A 932 33.36 -36.28 -1.15
C CYS A 932 34.53 -35.32 -0.89
N PRO A 933 35.00 -34.55 -1.89
CA PRO A 933 36.17 -33.68 -1.76
C PRO A 933 36.00 -32.49 -0.81
N ILE A 934 34.78 -32.20 -0.36
CA ILE A 934 34.49 -31.06 0.52
C ILE A 934 34.39 -31.49 1.99
N LEU A 935 34.22 -32.79 2.27
CA LEU A 935 34.09 -33.31 3.62
C LEU A 935 35.46 -33.54 4.25
N SER A 936 35.63 -33.12 5.51
CA SER A 936 36.89 -33.39 6.24
C SER A 936 37.07 -34.88 6.52
N ILE A 937 38.32 -35.31 6.75
CA ILE A 937 38.61 -36.71 7.10
C ILE A 937 37.82 -37.13 8.36
N GLN A 938 37.65 -36.22 9.32
CA GLN A 938 36.87 -36.47 10.54
C GLN A 938 35.38 -36.69 10.26
N GLN A 939 34.78 -35.88 9.36
CA GLN A 939 33.38 -36.02 8.94
C GLN A 939 33.15 -37.32 8.17
N LEU A 940 34.03 -37.65 7.23
CA LEU A 940 33.99 -38.89 6.45
C LEU A 940 34.10 -40.12 7.33
N HIS A 941 35.08 -40.15 8.24
CA HIS A 941 35.23 -41.23 9.20
C HIS A 941 33.96 -41.43 10.05
N ARG A 942 33.30 -40.34 10.45
CA ARG A 942 32.04 -40.40 11.22
C ARG A 942 30.88 -40.96 10.39
N ILE A 943 30.68 -40.52 9.15
CA ILE A 943 29.62 -41.04 8.26
C ILE A 943 29.83 -42.53 7.97
N CYS A 944 31.06 -42.93 7.62
CA CYS A 944 31.41 -44.31 7.33
C CYS A 944 31.23 -45.26 8.53
N THR A 945 31.46 -44.77 9.76
CA THR A 945 31.29 -45.55 10.99
C THR A 945 29.84 -45.61 11.50
N LEU A 946 29.03 -44.59 11.20
CA LEU A 946 27.61 -44.56 11.57
C LEU A 946 26.72 -45.34 10.60
N TYR A 947 27.17 -45.58 9.37
CA TYR A 947 26.36 -46.25 8.35
C TYR A 947 25.79 -47.61 8.81
N GLY A 948 24.48 -47.78 8.66
CA GLY A 948 23.76 -49.03 8.89
C GLY A 948 22.97 -49.44 7.65
N ASP A 949 23.19 -50.66 7.15
CA ASP A 949 22.44 -51.19 6.00
C ASP A 949 21.07 -51.71 6.48
N ASP A 950 20.00 -51.16 5.93
CA ASP A 950 18.60 -51.45 6.25
C ASP A 950 17.89 -52.27 5.16
N ASN A 951 18.59 -52.62 4.07
CA ASN A 951 18.04 -53.51 3.04
C ASN A 951 18.13 -54.98 3.47
N TYR A 952 16.99 -55.56 3.86
CA TYR A 952 16.83 -56.91 4.43
C TYR A 952 17.29 -58.11 3.57
N ASN A 953 17.95 -57.92 2.41
CA ASN A 953 18.31 -59.03 1.51
C ASN A 953 19.78 -59.05 1.03
N THR A 954 20.68 -58.22 1.56
CA THR A 954 22.12 -58.31 1.25
C THR A 954 22.98 -58.27 2.53
N PRO A 955 24.05 -59.09 2.64
CA PRO A 955 24.95 -59.02 3.78
C PRO A 955 25.59 -57.64 3.84
N THR A 956 25.56 -57.00 5.01
CA THR A 956 26.11 -55.68 5.34
C THR A 956 27.42 -55.40 4.60
N VAL A 957 27.36 -54.59 3.53
CA VAL A 957 28.56 -54.11 2.84
C VAL A 957 28.85 -52.69 3.34
N SER A 958 29.49 -52.60 4.50
CA SER A 958 30.11 -51.36 4.95
C SER A 958 31.34 -51.03 4.10
N VAL A 959 31.85 -49.81 4.25
CA VAL A 959 33.15 -49.40 3.68
C VAL A 959 34.25 -50.38 4.14
N SER A 960 35.26 -50.62 3.30
CA SER A 960 36.38 -51.50 3.63
C SER A 960 37.05 -51.07 4.95
N PRO A 961 37.33 -52.01 5.89
CA PRO A 961 37.99 -51.70 7.16
C PRO A 961 39.40 -51.11 6.98
N GLU A 962 40.05 -51.36 5.84
CA GLU A 962 41.34 -50.77 5.47
C GLU A 962 41.23 -49.25 5.22
N VAL A 963 40.14 -48.81 4.59
CA VAL A 963 39.86 -47.39 4.34
C VAL A 963 39.52 -46.65 5.64
N ILE A 964 38.73 -47.27 6.53
CA ILE A 964 38.40 -46.70 7.84
C ILE A 964 39.66 -46.57 8.72
N SER A 965 40.56 -47.55 8.66
CA SER A 965 41.83 -47.52 9.40
C SER A 965 42.77 -46.43 8.86
N SER A 966 42.86 -46.28 7.54
CA SER A 966 43.65 -45.22 6.88
C SER A 966 43.16 -43.83 7.27
N MET A 967 41.84 -43.60 7.33
CA MET A 967 41.27 -42.34 7.81
C MET A 967 41.65 -42.05 9.26
N LYS A 968 41.60 -43.06 10.13
CA LYS A 968 41.93 -42.92 11.55
C LYS A 968 43.41 -42.59 11.80
N GLU A 969 44.31 -43.08 10.95
CA GLU A 969 45.74 -42.77 11.02
C GLU A 969 46.05 -41.35 10.54
N LEU A 970 45.32 -40.84 9.54
CA LEU A 970 45.51 -39.50 8.95
C LEU A 970 44.76 -38.38 9.69
N MET A 971 43.78 -38.71 10.55
CA MET A 971 43.03 -37.74 11.37
C MET A 971 43.87 -36.76 12.22
N PRO A 972 45.05 -37.11 12.78
CA PRO A 972 45.88 -36.18 13.55
C PRO A 972 46.58 -35.14 12.66
N GLU A 973 46.89 -35.47 11.40
CA GLU A 973 47.60 -34.55 10.49
C GLU A 973 46.69 -33.43 9.98
N ASP A 974 45.40 -33.74 9.76
CA ASP A 974 44.34 -32.79 9.37
C ASP A 974 43.96 -31.80 10.49
N SER A 975 44.23 -32.11 11.77
CA SER A 975 43.91 -31.27 12.92
C SER A 975 44.88 -30.10 13.19
N SER A 976 45.84 -29.88 12.28
CA SER A 976 46.85 -28.82 12.41
C SER A 976 46.38 -27.43 11.94
N ASP A 977 45.20 -27.35 11.29
CA ASP A 977 44.54 -26.09 10.93
C ASP A 977 43.56 -25.64 12.03
N ALA A 978 43.77 -24.44 12.55
CA ALA A 978 43.10 -23.93 13.77
C ALA A 978 41.57 -23.70 13.67
N ASP A 979 40.95 -23.96 12.52
CA ASP A 979 39.49 -23.90 12.29
C ASP A 979 38.81 -25.28 12.25
N SER A 980 39.56 -26.40 12.37
CA SER A 980 39.06 -27.77 12.11
C SER A 980 38.82 -28.65 13.35
N ASP A 981 38.61 -28.07 14.55
CA ASP A 981 38.39 -28.85 15.78
C ASP A 981 36.94 -29.37 15.94
N SER A 982 35.98 -28.87 15.14
CA SER A 982 34.58 -29.31 15.16
C SER A 982 34.24 -30.13 13.93
N PHE A 983 33.76 -31.36 14.12
CA PHE A 983 33.22 -32.19 13.02
C PHE A 983 31.82 -31.73 12.56
N LEU A 984 31.12 -30.90 13.34
CA LEU A 984 29.82 -30.32 13.00
C LEU A 984 30.00 -28.99 12.25
N LEU A 985 29.09 -28.71 11.32
CA LEU A 985 29.04 -27.42 10.64
C LEU A 985 28.36 -26.35 11.51
N ASP A 986 28.93 -25.15 11.52
CA ASP A 986 28.37 -23.99 12.21
C ASP A 986 27.44 -23.18 11.29
N ASP A 987 26.31 -22.70 11.83
CA ASP A 987 25.44 -21.76 11.13
C ASP A 987 25.98 -20.33 11.24
N ASN A 988 26.79 -19.93 10.26
CA ASN A 988 27.36 -18.58 10.19
C ASN A 988 26.25 -17.52 10.03
N SER A 989 25.93 -16.84 11.13
CA SER A 989 24.89 -15.79 11.20
C SER A 989 25.35 -14.42 10.69
N CYS A 990 26.56 -14.32 10.12
CA CYS A 990 27.11 -13.06 9.60
C CYS A 990 26.28 -12.52 8.43
N ILE A 991 26.26 -11.20 8.29
CA ILE A 991 25.55 -10.52 7.20
C ILE A 991 26.37 -10.72 5.90
N PRO A 992 25.81 -11.34 4.85
CA PRO A 992 26.58 -11.81 3.69
C PRO A 992 26.64 -10.77 2.56
N PHE A 993 26.27 -9.52 2.83
CA PHE A 993 26.26 -8.43 1.85
C PHE A 993 26.85 -7.16 2.46
N SER A 994 27.52 -6.39 1.61
CA SER A 994 27.98 -5.05 1.89
C SER A 994 26.96 -4.02 1.36
N VAL A 995 27.04 -2.78 1.85
CA VAL A 995 26.24 -1.67 1.31
C VAL A 995 26.57 -1.39 -0.16
N ASP A 996 27.78 -1.75 -0.59
CA ASP A 996 28.22 -1.60 -1.98
C ASP A 996 27.54 -2.61 -2.92
N ASP A 997 27.16 -3.81 -2.41
CA ASP A 997 26.40 -4.81 -3.18
C ASP A 997 24.96 -4.34 -3.48
N ILE A 998 24.37 -3.50 -2.61
CA ILE A 998 23.09 -2.84 -2.88
C ILE A 998 23.27 -1.77 -3.96
N SER A 999 24.42 -1.11 -3.98
CA SER A 999 24.72 -0.02 -4.90
C SER A 999 25.06 -0.48 -6.32
N SER A 1000 25.55 -1.70 -6.48
CA SER A 1000 25.76 -2.32 -7.78
C SER A 1000 24.46 -2.88 -8.39
N SER A 1001 23.45 -3.16 -7.57
CA SER A 1001 22.16 -3.74 -8.00
C SER A 1001 21.14 -2.73 -8.52
N LEU A 1002 21.26 -1.45 -8.16
CA LEU A 1002 20.28 -0.40 -8.48
C LEU A 1002 20.97 0.68 -9.33
N HIS A 1003 20.33 1.15 -10.41
CA HIS A 1003 20.87 2.23 -11.26
C HIS A 1003 20.08 3.53 -11.12
N GLU A 1004 20.76 4.68 -11.28
CA GLU A 1004 20.14 6.01 -11.14
C GLU A 1004 19.05 6.29 -12.19
N SER A 1005 19.22 5.76 -13.41
CA SER A 1005 18.24 5.82 -14.49
C SER A 1005 16.92 5.13 -14.11
N ASP A 1006 16.95 4.22 -13.15
CA ASP A 1006 15.78 3.43 -12.79
C ASP A 1006 14.79 4.26 -11.99
N PHE A 1007 15.11 5.46 -11.50
CA PHE A 1007 14.19 6.24 -10.67
C PHE A 1007 13.54 7.43 -11.40
N THR A 1008 13.73 7.55 -12.71
CA THR A 1008 13.01 8.53 -13.53
C THR A 1008 11.55 8.10 -13.75
N GLY A 1009 10.58 8.97 -13.47
CA GLY A 1009 9.15 8.70 -13.75
C GLY A 1009 8.31 8.15 -12.57
N VAL A 1010 8.90 7.94 -11.39
CA VAL A 1010 8.16 7.47 -10.20
C VAL A 1010 7.12 8.50 -9.77
N LYS A 1011 5.84 8.10 -9.75
CA LYS A 1011 4.76 8.98 -9.29
C LYS A 1011 4.87 9.17 -7.77
N PRO A 1012 4.92 10.42 -7.28
CA PRO A 1012 4.90 10.69 -5.85
C PRO A 1012 3.56 10.30 -5.22
N ALA A 1013 3.54 10.18 -3.88
CA ALA A 1013 2.34 9.82 -3.12
C ALA A 1013 1.16 10.75 -3.42
N ALA A 1014 0.05 10.19 -3.93
CA ALA A 1014 -1.11 10.95 -4.39
C ALA A 1014 -1.64 11.95 -3.34
N GLU A 1015 -1.63 11.56 -2.07
CA GLU A 1015 -2.06 12.39 -0.93
C GLU A 1015 -1.21 13.67 -0.74
N LEU A 1016 0.06 13.63 -1.12
CA LEU A 1016 0.96 14.80 -1.04
C LEU A 1016 0.86 15.67 -2.28
N VAL A 1017 0.55 15.08 -3.44
CA VAL A 1017 0.41 15.78 -4.72
C VAL A 1017 -0.76 16.77 -4.72
N GLU A 1018 -1.80 16.51 -3.91
CA GLU A 1018 -2.92 17.43 -3.73
C GLU A 1018 -2.58 18.67 -2.89
N ASN A 1019 -1.43 18.68 -2.21
CA ASN A 1019 -0.97 19.78 -1.39
C ASN A 1019 0.03 20.66 -2.16
N ALA A 1020 -0.33 21.93 -2.37
CA ALA A 1020 0.49 22.92 -3.09
C ALA A 1020 1.92 23.07 -2.54
N ASP A 1021 2.15 22.74 -1.27
CA ASP A 1021 3.49 22.77 -0.65
C ASP A 1021 4.43 21.65 -1.13
N PHE A 1022 3.89 20.66 -1.86
CA PHE A 1022 4.58 19.50 -2.39
C PHE A 1022 4.55 19.41 -3.93
N ASP A 1023 4.17 20.49 -4.63
CA ASP A 1023 4.16 20.55 -6.11
C ASP A 1023 5.52 20.17 -6.73
N PHE A 1024 6.62 20.42 -6.01
CA PHE A 1024 7.98 20.03 -6.41
C PHE A 1024 8.17 18.51 -6.58
N LEU A 1025 7.29 17.68 -6.01
CA LEU A 1025 7.34 16.23 -6.17
C LEU A 1025 6.95 15.78 -7.59
N GLN A 1026 6.13 16.57 -8.31
CA GLN A 1026 5.69 16.27 -9.68
C GLN A 1026 6.78 16.52 -10.74
N GLY A 1027 7.84 17.27 -10.38
CA GLY A 1027 8.92 17.69 -11.27
C GLY A 1027 10.08 16.72 -11.41
#